data_AF-A0AA39H0E3-F1
#
_entry.id   AF-A0AA39H0E3-F1
#
_cell.length_a   1.000
_cell.length_b   1.000
_cell.length_c   1.000
_cell.angle_alpha   90.00
_cell.angle_beta   90.00
_cell.angle_gamma   90.00
#
_symmetry.space_group_name_H-M   'P 1'
#
loop_
_entity.id
_entity.type
_entity.pdbx_description
1 polymer ?
#
loop_
_entity_poly.entity_id
_entity_poly.type
_entity_poly.pdbx_seq_one_letter_code
_entity_poly.pdbx_strand_id
1 'polypeptide(L)'
;MKFIRSEEGAHKFNRWLFFGSNAFFWTLGWWFLVIGMWIYSDRHEYAILARASFNPLSSAGICLGCGLTVIIIGFVGVLGAWFENKLLLVLYISFVGFLFFVELTTGTLGFILRGRVAENVKMDLLYNINSTYVSKNHADSYGLKCCGSNNYTNWFKSVYWPKNNFVPDSCCDVSFFKNNESMANCGQNYEHRDMWYQRGCYEVFTDWLLRHGKIIVIFSYIFVIADALALITAVRVYLFIRCREKNNEVGYRYKKGNNYPSPRSGHRMFCDNGYIYVLGGYNPQRGGNSLIQDLWAFNVYTDEWTLVKVDGKFPDEMASFSVAQNEAKNCTFMFGGTAVPFGRRASNKLYVLIRCGRFDHWRWQEVPTTGEDRPDPVYGQSMIYVEGDGIYIIGGTTGFQYNMDVYKLKQPAPGPLTEKMLTMEWEWSFEKSGAAEIGRYRHEMVPVNDGFLIIGGGTPNTSLRLDTLLMYNVEKKCYEERATKQDATYGYPYPRRCHALVRCGNNAYVVGGCKDTLVPLEDMPDLGRVELMPLDDLWSLDLTTYEWRLLSATLKVPVFFHAAALTRDGCLYTFGGCNDRNSTIRSDRLERVWLRTPTLLHLSMKHNAHRFRRLFREYDANFLQSQFSSVLWRAAESEKLGHIPEPLGDFYSDTDESDSDSD
;
A
#
# COMPACT_ATOMS: atom_id res chain seq x y z
N MET A 1 -6.68 -11.74 -12.71
CA MET A 1 -6.53 -10.36 -13.22
C MET A 1 -6.99 -9.42 -12.10
N LYS A 2 -6.10 -8.60 -11.52
CA LYS A 2 -6.48 -7.39 -10.76
C LYS A 2 -5.35 -6.37 -10.91
N PHE A 3 -5.73 -5.24 -11.50
CA PHE A 3 -4.89 -4.18 -12.03
C PHE A 3 -4.42 -3.25 -10.90
N ILE A 4 -3.14 -3.24 -10.55
CA ILE A 4 -2.62 -2.31 -9.53
C ILE A 4 -2.50 -0.87 -10.07
N ARG A 5 -2.51 -0.65 -11.40
CA ARG A 5 -2.74 0.70 -11.97
C ARG A 5 -4.19 1.19 -11.80
N SER A 6 -5.15 0.28 -11.58
CA SER A 6 -6.51 0.66 -11.19
C SER A 6 -6.66 0.85 -9.67
N GLU A 7 -5.75 0.34 -8.84
CA GLU A 7 -5.91 0.39 -7.38
C GLU A 7 -5.68 1.79 -6.81
N GLU A 8 -4.79 2.61 -7.36
CA GLU A 8 -4.66 4.01 -6.94
C GLU A 8 -5.89 4.84 -7.35
N GLY A 9 -6.37 4.65 -8.58
CA GLY A 9 -7.59 5.30 -9.07
C GLY A 9 -8.82 4.86 -8.29
N ALA A 10 -8.97 3.56 -8.05
CA ALA A 10 -10.04 2.99 -7.25
C ALA A 10 -9.93 3.39 -5.78
N HIS A 11 -8.73 3.52 -5.22
CA HIS A 11 -8.53 4.02 -3.86
C HIS A 11 -8.89 5.50 -3.74
N LYS A 12 -8.46 6.35 -4.69
CA LYS A 12 -8.87 7.76 -4.75
C LYS A 12 -10.39 7.87 -4.90
N PHE A 13 -10.99 7.06 -5.77
CA PHE A 13 -12.44 6.98 -5.94
C PHE A 13 -13.16 6.52 -4.66
N ASN A 14 -12.68 5.46 -4.00
CA ASN A 14 -13.25 4.95 -2.76
C ASN A 14 -13.14 5.98 -1.61
N ARG A 15 -12.03 6.72 -1.53
CA ARG A 15 -11.87 7.82 -0.57
C ARG A 15 -12.83 8.96 -0.87
N TRP A 16 -12.96 9.36 -2.14
CA TRP A 16 -13.89 10.41 -2.54
C TRP A 16 -15.34 10.01 -2.24
N LEU A 17 -15.72 8.77 -2.55
CA LEU A 17 -17.03 8.23 -2.24
C LEU A 17 -17.30 8.16 -0.73
N PHE A 18 -16.31 7.74 0.06
CA PHE A 18 -16.38 7.71 1.52
C PHE A 18 -16.58 9.13 2.11
N PHE A 19 -15.79 10.11 1.66
CA PHE A 19 -15.95 11.50 2.10
C PHE A 19 -17.30 12.09 1.66
N GLY A 20 -17.75 11.77 0.45
CA GLY A 20 -19.05 12.20 -0.07
C GLY A 20 -20.23 11.63 0.72
N SER A 21 -20.23 10.32 1.00
CA SER A 21 -21.28 9.69 1.83
C SER A 21 -21.28 10.23 3.25
N ASN A 22 -20.10 10.46 3.83
CA ASN A 22 -20.02 10.97 5.19
C ASN A 22 -20.43 12.45 5.28
N ALA A 23 -20.15 13.26 4.26
CA ALA A 23 -20.63 14.63 4.17
C ALA A 23 -22.17 14.70 4.14
N PHE A 24 -22.82 13.78 3.43
CA PHE A 24 -24.28 13.66 3.43
C PHE A 24 -24.84 13.43 4.84
N PHE A 25 -24.34 12.43 5.57
CA PHE A 25 -24.78 12.17 6.96
C PHE A 25 -24.49 13.35 7.89
N TRP A 26 -23.35 14.02 7.69
CA TRP A 26 -22.99 15.19 8.47
C TRP A 26 -23.98 16.35 8.28
N THR A 27 -24.41 16.60 7.03
CA THR A 27 -25.45 17.62 6.75
C THR A 27 -26.80 17.27 7.37
N LEU A 28 -27.18 15.99 7.36
CA LEU A 28 -28.40 15.53 8.02
C LEU A 28 -28.32 15.68 9.53
N GLY A 29 -27.17 15.37 10.14
CA GLY A 29 -26.96 15.55 11.58
C GLY A 29 -27.19 17.00 12.02
N TRP A 30 -26.68 17.97 11.26
CA TRP A 30 -26.95 19.40 11.50
C TRP A 30 -28.42 19.75 11.33
N TRP A 31 -29.08 19.20 10.32
CA TRP A 31 -30.51 19.43 10.10
C TRP A 31 -31.37 18.92 11.27
N PHE A 32 -31.10 17.71 11.76
CA PHE A 32 -31.78 17.15 12.95
C PHE A 32 -31.53 17.97 14.21
N LEU A 33 -30.32 18.50 14.37
CA LEU A 33 -29.97 19.35 15.51
C LEU A 33 -30.75 20.67 15.45
N VAL A 34 -30.83 21.32 14.28
CA VAL A 34 -31.62 22.54 14.07
C VAL A 34 -33.10 22.31 14.31
N ILE A 35 -33.68 21.22 13.79
CA ILE A 35 -35.08 20.87 14.04
C ILE A 35 -35.32 20.58 15.52
N GLY A 36 -34.43 19.84 16.17
CA GLY A 36 -34.52 19.56 17.59
C GLY A 36 -34.52 20.85 18.43
N MET A 37 -33.66 21.81 18.08
CA MET A 37 -33.63 23.13 18.73
C MET A 37 -34.90 23.94 18.44
N TRP A 38 -35.44 23.88 17.22
CA TRP A 38 -36.68 24.55 16.87
C TRP A 38 -37.87 24.00 17.67
N ILE A 39 -38.07 22.68 17.68
CA ILE A 39 -39.12 22.03 18.49
C ILE A 39 -38.94 22.35 19.98
N TYR A 40 -37.69 22.41 20.45
CA TYR A 40 -37.38 22.77 21.83
C TYR A 40 -37.60 24.26 22.13
N SER A 41 -37.57 25.16 21.15
CA SER A 41 -37.84 26.59 21.35
C SER A 41 -39.34 26.87 21.35
N ASP A 42 -40.11 26.14 20.54
CA ASP A 42 -41.53 26.37 20.28
C ASP A 42 -42.47 25.71 21.32
N ARG A 43 -42.00 25.63 22.58
CA ARG A 43 -42.55 24.77 23.66
C ARG A 43 -44.02 25.01 24.01
N HIS A 44 -44.62 26.11 23.56
CA HIS A 44 -45.89 26.59 24.07
C HIS A 44 -47.12 26.16 23.26
N GLU A 45 -47.00 25.87 21.95
CA GLU A 45 -48.17 25.55 21.11
C GLU A 45 -48.37 24.03 20.87
N TYR A 46 -47.30 23.24 20.83
CA TYR A 46 -47.38 21.80 20.51
C TYR A 46 -47.38 20.86 21.74
N ALA A 47 -47.13 21.39 22.95
CA ALA A 47 -47.01 20.60 24.17
C ALA A 47 -48.32 20.03 24.74
N ILE A 48 -49.45 20.44 24.18
CA ILE A 48 -50.77 20.18 24.74
C ILE A 48 -51.40 18.88 24.19
N LEU A 49 -51.06 18.45 22.96
CA LEU A 49 -51.67 17.25 22.35
C LEU A 49 -50.84 15.97 22.42
N ALA A 50 -49.51 16.08 22.56
CA ALA A 50 -48.62 14.91 22.45
C ALA A 50 -48.23 14.27 23.79
N ARG A 51 -48.76 14.75 24.92
CA ARG A 51 -48.36 14.30 26.27
C ARG A 51 -48.60 12.82 26.57
N ALA A 52 -49.50 12.15 25.86
CA ALA A 52 -49.82 10.75 26.15
C ALA A 52 -49.00 9.73 25.35
N SER A 53 -48.44 10.09 24.19
CA SER A 53 -47.70 9.11 23.35
C SER A 53 -46.33 9.62 22.87
N PHE A 54 -46.13 10.94 22.75
CA PHE A 54 -44.88 11.55 22.27
C PHE A 54 -44.65 12.91 22.92
N ASN A 55 -44.21 12.94 24.18
CA ASN A 55 -43.83 14.20 24.83
C ASN A 55 -42.91 15.01 23.89
N PRO A 56 -43.23 16.27 23.53
CA PRO A 56 -42.40 17.03 22.59
C PRO A 56 -40.98 17.26 23.12
N LEU A 57 -40.80 17.25 24.45
CA LEU A 57 -39.47 17.20 25.07
C LEU A 57 -38.71 15.91 24.75
N SER A 58 -39.41 14.78 24.66
CA SER A 58 -38.83 13.49 24.26
C SER A 58 -38.47 13.49 22.77
N SER A 59 -39.34 13.99 21.89
CA SER A 59 -39.04 14.06 20.45
C SER A 59 -37.93 15.07 20.11
N ALA A 60 -37.92 16.24 20.76
CA ALA A 60 -36.84 17.20 20.64
C ALA A 60 -35.51 16.64 21.18
N GLY A 61 -35.55 15.95 22.33
CA GLY A 61 -34.38 15.28 22.91
C GLY A 61 -33.80 14.20 22.00
N ILE A 62 -34.65 13.39 21.36
CA ILE A 62 -34.22 12.38 20.38
C ILE A 62 -33.58 13.06 19.16
N CYS A 63 -34.18 14.10 18.59
CA CYS A 63 -33.61 14.82 17.44
C CYS A 63 -32.25 15.46 17.76
N LEU A 64 -32.12 16.10 18.93
CA LEU A 64 -30.86 16.70 19.40
C LEU A 64 -29.79 15.64 19.64
N GLY A 65 -30.13 14.56 20.34
CA GLY A 65 -29.21 13.46 20.64
C GLY A 65 -28.72 12.77 19.38
N CYS A 66 -29.65 12.32 18.52
CA CYS A 66 -29.30 11.67 17.25
C CYS A 66 -28.48 12.60 16.34
N GLY A 67 -28.87 13.87 16.21
CA GLY A 67 -28.14 14.85 15.40
C GLY A 67 -26.70 15.04 15.88
N LEU A 68 -26.51 15.25 17.19
CA LEU A 68 -25.18 15.42 17.77
C LEU A 68 -24.32 14.16 17.64
N THR A 69 -24.89 12.97 17.87
CA THR A 69 -24.19 11.69 17.75
C THR A 69 -23.73 11.44 16.31
N VAL A 70 -24.58 11.69 15.31
CA VAL A 70 -24.22 11.56 13.89
C VAL A 70 -23.09 12.52 13.51
N ILE A 71 -23.10 13.76 14.02
CA ILE A 71 -22.03 14.74 13.78
C ILE A 71 -20.68 14.25 14.34
N ILE A 72 -20.66 13.79 15.59
CA ILE A 72 -19.42 13.31 16.25
C ILE A 72 -18.84 12.13 15.49
N ILE A 73 -19.69 11.20 15.09
CA ILE A 73 -19.25 9.93 14.49
C ILE A 73 -18.82 10.15 13.04
N GLY A 74 -19.53 11.00 12.30
CA GLY A 74 -19.07 11.47 11.00
C GLY A 74 -17.68 12.11 11.09
N PHE A 75 -17.43 12.96 12.10
CA PHE A 75 -16.12 13.56 12.32
C PHE A 75 -15.03 12.51 12.63
N VAL A 76 -15.30 11.55 13.51
CA VAL A 76 -14.40 10.42 13.80
C VAL A 76 -14.07 9.62 12.52
N GLY A 77 -15.05 9.39 11.65
CA GLY A 77 -14.87 8.72 10.36
C GLY A 77 -13.94 9.49 9.42
N VAL A 78 -14.12 10.81 9.29
CA VAL A 78 -13.23 11.68 8.49
C VAL A 78 -11.81 11.63 9.04
N LEU A 79 -11.63 11.81 10.36
CA LEU A 79 -10.31 11.79 10.99
C LEU A 79 -9.62 10.43 10.82
N GLY A 80 -10.37 9.33 10.99
CA GLY A 80 -9.86 7.98 10.78
C GLY A 80 -9.36 7.75 9.35
N ALA A 81 -10.09 8.23 8.34
CA ALA A 81 -9.68 8.13 6.94
C ALA A 81 -8.56 9.13 6.56
N TRP A 82 -8.53 10.32 7.16
CA TRP A 82 -7.53 11.36 6.88
C TRP A 82 -6.16 11.01 7.48
N PHE A 83 -6.14 10.62 8.75
CA PHE A 83 -4.93 10.21 9.46
C PHE A 83 -4.58 8.73 9.26
N GLU A 84 -5.35 8.01 8.43
CA GLU A 84 -5.18 6.58 8.16
C GLU A 84 -5.13 5.73 9.45
N ASN A 85 -5.90 6.13 10.48
CA ASN A 85 -5.91 5.50 11.79
C ASN A 85 -6.96 4.37 11.86
N LYS A 86 -6.46 3.13 11.98
CA LYS A 86 -7.28 1.91 12.04
C LYS A 86 -8.27 1.88 13.21
N LEU A 87 -7.89 2.37 14.38
CA LEU A 87 -8.76 2.32 15.56
C LEU A 87 -9.99 3.22 15.37
N LEU A 88 -9.77 4.45 14.88
CA LEU A 88 -10.85 5.39 14.59
C LEU A 88 -11.79 4.86 13.48
N LEU A 89 -11.22 4.24 12.43
CA LEU A 89 -12.02 3.61 11.37
C LEU A 89 -12.84 2.41 11.88
N VAL A 90 -12.28 1.58 12.77
CA VAL A 90 -13.00 0.46 13.36
C VAL A 90 -14.15 0.94 14.26
N LEU A 91 -13.92 1.98 15.07
CA LEU A 91 -14.98 2.59 15.89
C LEU A 91 -16.11 3.17 15.02
N TYR A 92 -15.77 3.85 13.93
CA TYR A 92 -16.75 4.33 12.96
C TYR A 92 -17.55 3.17 12.33
N ILE A 93 -16.87 2.14 11.81
CA ILE A 93 -17.51 0.98 11.17
C ILE A 93 -18.44 0.25 12.15
N SER A 94 -18.03 0.06 13.41
CA SER A 94 -18.86 -0.65 14.38
C SER A 94 -20.15 0.12 14.69
N PHE A 95 -20.05 1.45 14.83
CA PHE A 95 -21.21 2.27 15.15
C PHE A 95 -22.19 2.40 13.98
N VAL A 96 -21.70 2.69 12.76
CA VAL A 96 -22.57 2.74 11.57
C VAL A 96 -23.19 1.36 11.32
N GLY A 97 -22.45 0.28 11.57
CA GLY A 97 -22.96 -1.08 11.49
C GLY A 97 -24.09 -1.33 12.49
N PHE A 98 -23.95 -0.85 13.72
CA PHE A 98 -25.00 -0.92 14.73
C PHE A 98 -26.26 -0.15 14.30
N LEU A 99 -26.12 1.08 13.79
CA LEU A 99 -27.26 1.87 13.30
C LEU A 99 -27.99 1.18 12.14
N PHE A 100 -27.25 0.62 11.19
CA PHE A 100 -27.83 -0.13 10.08
C PHE A 100 -28.73 -1.29 10.56
N PHE A 101 -28.30 -2.05 11.58
CA PHE A 101 -29.13 -3.13 12.14
C PHE A 101 -30.34 -2.59 12.92
N VAL A 102 -30.19 -1.49 13.65
CA VAL A 102 -31.31 -0.84 14.33
C VAL A 102 -32.34 -0.35 13.32
N GLU A 103 -31.92 0.28 12.22
CA GLU A 103 -32.83 0.76 11.18
C GLU A 103 -33.54 -0.41 10.49
N LEU A 104 -32.83 -1.48 10.13
CA LEU A 104 -33.42 -2.67 9.53
C LEU A 104 -34.46 -3.31 10.46
N THR A 105 -34.14 -3.42 11.75
CA THR A 105 -35.02 -4.03 12.75
C THR A 105 -36.25 -3.15 13.01
N THR A 106 -36.07 -1.84 13.17
CA THR A 106 -37.17 -0.90 13.42
C THR A 106 -38.08 -0.73 12.19
N GLY A 107 -37.52 -0.67 10.97
CA GLY A 107 -38.28 -0.60 9.73
C GLY A 107 -39.11 -1.85 9.47
N THR A 108 -38.54 -3.04 9.68
CA THR A 108 -39.27 -4.32 9.53
C THR A 108 -40.36 -4.49 10.60
N LEU A 109 -40.05 -4.21 11.87
CA LEU A 109 -41.03 -4.25 12.96
C LEU A 109 -42.15 -3.22 12.75
N GLY A 110 -41.82 -2.00 12.31
CA GLY A 110 -42.80 -0.96 12.01
C GLY A 110 -43.77 -1.38 10.91
N PHE A 111 -43.29 -2.10 9.88
CA PHE A 111 -44.14 -2.64 8.83
C PHE A 111 -45.06 -3.76 9.33
N ILE A 112 -44.53 -4.70 10.12
CA ILE A 112 -45.31 -5.84 10.64
C ILE A 112 -46.34 -5.36 11.68
N LEU A 113 -45.93 -4.48 12.58
CA LEU A 113 -46.76 -3.99 13.70
C LEU A 113 -47.65 -2.81 13.33
N ARG A 114 -47.70 -2.39 12.06
CA ARG A 114 -48.49 -1.22 11.61
C ARG A 114 -49.95 -1.22 12.10
N GLY A 115 -50.60 -2.38 12.11
CA GLY A 115 -51.99 -2.51 12.59
C GLY A 115 -52.11 -2.36 14.11
N ARG A 116 -51.09 -2.81 14.86
CA ARG A 116 -51.04 -2.69 16.31
C ARG A 116 -50.71 -1.26 16.75
N VAL A 117 -49.88 -0.55 16.00
CA VAL A 117 -49.62 0.88 16.20
C VAL A 117 -50.89 1.69 16.00
N ALA A 118 -51.66 1.40 14.94
CA ALA A 118 -52.94 2.06 14.70
C ALA A 118 -53.92 1.84 15.88
N GLU A 119 -54.07 0.60 16.37
CA GLU A 119 -54.97 0.33 17.49
C GLU A 119 -54.50 0.98 18.81
N ASN A 120 -53.19 1.06 19.06
CA ASN A 120 -52.66 1.79 20.22
C ASN A 120 -52.98 3.28 20.14
N VAL A 121 -52.83 3.91 18.97
CA VAL A 121 -53.19 5.33 18.77
C VAL A 121 -54.68 5.56 19.04
N LYS A 122 -55.55 4.64 18.61
CA LYS A 122 -56.99 4.71 18.89
C LYS A 122 -57.28 4.69 20.38
N MET A 123 -56.60 3.82 21.14
CA MET A 123 -56.75 3.70 22.59
C MET A 123 -56.20 4.93 23.32
N ASP A 124 -55.06 5.47 22.89
CA ASP A 124 -54.47 6.69 23.44
C ASP A 124 -55.38 7.90 23.19
N LEU A 125 -55.97 8.02 22.00
CA LEU A 125 -56.98 9.05 21.69
C LEU A 125 -58.19 8.95 22.61
N LEU A 126 -58.68 7.73 22.91
CA LEU A 126 -59.78 7.53 23.85
C LEU A 126 -59.40 7.89 25.29
N TYR A 127 -58.18 7.55 25.72
CA TYR A 127 -57.68 7.88 27.05
C TYR A 127 -57.57 9.40 27.25
N ASN A 128 -57.06 10.12 26.25
CA ASN A 128 -56.89 11.57 26.31
C ASN A 128 -58.19 12.35 26.44
N ILE A 129 -59.27 11.88 25.80
CA ILE A 129 -60.63 12.45 25.93
C ILE A 129 -61.10 12.45 27.39
N ASN A 130 -60.59 11.52 28.20
CA ASN A 130 -60.97 11.37 29.60
C ASN A 130 -59.99 12.07 30.58
N SER A 131 -58.95 12.74 30.09
CA SER A 131 -57.89 13.35 30.91
C SER A 131 -58.13 14.83 31.23
N THR A 132 -57.79 15.26 32.43
CA THR A 132 -58.13 16.58 33.03
C THR A 132 -57.36 17.81 32.48
N TYR A 133 -56.64 17.68 31.37
CA TYR A 133 -55.78 18.75 30.86
C TYR A 133 -56.25 19.36 29.53
N VAL A 134 -57.09 18.66 28.75
CA VAL A 134 -57.48 19.09 27.39
C VAL A 134 -58.51 20.23 27.39
N SER A 135 -59.25 20.45 28.49
CA SER A 135 -60.39 21.39 28.47
C SER A 135 -60.09 22.83 28.87
N LYS A 136 -58.91 23.15 29.44
CA LYS A 136 -58.73 24.46 30.08
C LYS A 136 -58.09 25.53 29.20
N ASN A 137 -57.31 25.15 28.19
CA ASN A 137 -56.69 26.10 27.26
C ASN A 137 -56.69 25.49 25.86
N HIS A 138 -57.51 26.07 24.99
CA HIS A 138 -57.43 25.91 23.53
C HIS A 138 -57.47 24.45 23.06
N ALA A 139 -58.68 23.89 23.08
CA ALA A 139 -59.08 22.97 22.03
C ALA A 139 -59.39 23.75 20.74
N ASP A 140 -58.61 24.77 20.41
CA ASP A 140 -58.64 25.47 19.14
C ASP A 140 -57.32 25.17 18.43
N SER A 141 -57.41 24.88 17.13
CA SER A 141 -56.29 24.97 16.19
C SER A 141 -55.33 23.77 16.04
N TYR A 142 -55.83 22.62 15.58
CA TYR A 142 -54.96 21.59 14.97
C TYR A 142 -55.29 21.24 13.51
N GLY A 143 -56.25 21.91 12.88
CA GLY A 143 -56.52 21.77 11.44
C GLY A 143 -56.95 20.36 10.97
N LEU A 144 -57.10 19.39 11.89
CA LEU A 144 -57.58 18.05 11.60
C LEU A 144 -59.12 18.06 11.59
N LYS A 145 -59.71 17.72 10.45
CA LYS A 145 -61.16 17.72 10.20
C LYS A 145 -61.83 16.47 10.81
N CYS A 146 -61.82 16.33 12.14
CA CYS A 146 -62.32 15.15 12.86
C CYS A 146 -62.85 15.48 14.26
N CYS A 147 -63.69 14.59 14.83
CA CYS A 147 -64.15 14.72 16.22
C CYS A 147 -64.19 13.37 16.96
N GLY A 148 -63.58 13.33 18.14
CA GLY A 148 -63.49 12.12 18.98
C GLY A 148 -62.53 11.07 18.41
N SER A 149 -62.40 9.91 19.07
CA SER A 149 -61.52 8.84 18.58
C SER A 149 -62.13 8.12 17.38
N ASN A 150 -63.31 7.51 17.55
CA ASN A 150 -64.08 6.89 16.47
C ASN A 150 -65.16 7.82 15.91
N ASN A 151 -65.81 8.62 16.77
CA ASN A 151 -66.77 9.65 16.39
C ASN A 151 -67.01 10.62 17.57
N TYR A 152 -67.80 11.67 17.32
CA TYR A 152 -68.12 12.71 18.29
C TYR A 152 -68.76 12.18 19.60
N THR A 153 -69.46 11.04 19.56
CA THR A 153 -70.14 10.48 20.75
C THR A 153 -69.17 10.03 21.84
N ASN A 154 -67.88 9.87 21.53
CA ASN A 154 -66.85 9.59 22.54
C ASN A 154 -66.75 10.70 23.61
N TRP A 155 -67.08 11.95 23.26
CA TRP A 155 -67.10 13.07 24.21
C TRP A 155 -68.24 13.01 25.22
N PHE A 156 -69.36 12.37 24.88
CA PHE A 156 -70.52 12.25 25.78
C PHE A 156 -70.22 11.38 27.01
N LYS A 157 -69.16 10.59 26.94
CA LYS A 157 -68.66 9.74 28.04
C LYS A 157 -67.49 10.38 28.79
N SER A 158 -67.11 11.61 28.46
CA SER A 158 -65.99 12.29 29.10
C SER A 158 -66.34 12.73 30.53
N VAL A 159 -65.33 12.78 31.40
CA VAL A 159 -65.48 13.27 32.80
C VAL A 159 -65.95 14.73 32.88
N TYR A 160 -65.76 15.52 31.81
CA TYR A 160 -66.08 16.95 31.78
C TYR A 160 -67.54 17.28 31.55
N TRP A 161 -68.25 16.45 30.79
CA TRP A 161 -69.65 16.67 30.44
C TRP A 161 -70.49 15.46 30.86
N PRO A 162 -70.44 15.02 32.14
CA PRO A 162 -70.88 13.68 32.56
C PRO A 162 -72.38 13.42 32.42
N LYS A 163 -73.16 14.41 31.95
CA LYS A 163 -74.61 14.35 31.71
C LYS A 163 -75.07 15.22 30.53
N ASN A 164 -74.15 15.79 29.76
CA ASN A 164 -74.46 16.66 28.63
C ASN A 164 -73.93 16.06 27.33
N ASN A 165 -74.73 16.09 26.26
CA ASN A 165 -74.33 15.60 24.94
C ASN A 165 -73.51 16.68 24.19
N PHE A 166 -72.46 17.20 24.81
CA PHE A 166 -71.63 18.28 24.28
C PHE A 166 -70.27 17.79 23.79
N VAL A 167 -69.69 18.55 22.87
CA VAL A 167 -68.35 18.38 22.31
C VAL A 167 -67.55 19.69 22.47
N PRO A 168 -66.21 19.67 22.39
CA PRO A 168 -65.41 20.89 22.30
C PRO A 168 -65.68 21.65 20.99
N ASP A 169 -65.51 22.97 20.97
CA ASP A 169 -65.75 23.79 19.77
C ASP A 169 -64.80 23.45 18.59
N SER A 170 -63.62 22.84 18.83
CA SER A 170 -62.77 22.25 17.77
C SER A 170 -63.44 21.18 16.94
N CYS A 171 -64.46 20.51 17.49
CA CYS A 171 -65.20 19.49 16.76
C CYS A 171 -66.14 20.08 15.71
N CYS A 172 -66.29 21.40 15.65
CA CYS A 172 -67.15 22.07 14.69
C CYS A 172 -66.48 22.22 13.33
N ASP A 173 -67.24 21.93 12.28
CA ASP A 173 -66.77 22.06 10.91
C ASP A 173 -66.83 23.53 10.48
N VAL A 174 -65.63 24.10 10.32
CA VAL A 174 -65.40 25.50 9.96
C VAL A 174 -66.08 25.88 8.65
N SER A 175 -66.40 24.91 7.78
CA SER A 175 -67.10 25.17 6.52
C SER A 175 -68.51 25.73 6.70
N PHE A 176 -69.15 25.52 7.87
CA PHE A 176 -70.47 26.05 8.20
C PHE A 176 -70.45 27.50 8.70
N PHE A 177 -69.29 28.01 9.14
CA PHE A 177 -69.14 29.33 9.78
C PHE A 177 -68.49 30.37 8.85
N LYS A 178 -69.12 30.66 7.70
CA LYS A 178 -68.65 31.70 6.76
C LYS A 178 -69.39 33.02 6.98
N ASN A 179 -68.63 34.14 7.00
CA ASN A 179 -69.09 35.54 7.17
C ASN A 179 -69.48 35.97 8.60
N ASN A 180 -68.48 36.28 9.44
CA ASN A 180 -68.63 36.95 10.75
C ASN A 180 -69.43 36.22 11.85
N GLU A 181 -69.76 34.95 11.65
CA GLU A 181 -70.31 34.10 12.72
C GLU A 181 -69.19 33.53 13.59
N SER A 182 -69.34 33.66 14.91
CA SER A 182 -68.38 33.11 15.87
C SER A 182 -68.58 31.61 16.04
N MET A 183 -67.49 30.83 15.99
CA MET A 183 -67.49 29.39 16.30
C MET A 183 -67.68 29.11 17.81
N ALA A 184 -67.76 30.16 18.64
CA ALA A 184 -67.87 30.03 20.09
C ALA A 184 -69.16 29.31 20.51
N ASN A 185 -69.00 28.29 21.36
CA ASN A 185 -70.05 27.42 21.89
C ASN A 185 -70.79 26.55 20.85
N CYS A 186 -70.26 26.41 19.63
CA CYS A 186 -70.84 25.51 18.64
C CYS A 186 -70.95 24.05 19.14
N GLY A 187 -70.00 23.59 19.94
CA GLY A 187 -70.00 22.23 20.48
C GLY A 187 -71.06 21.98 21.57
N GLN A 188 -71.74 23.03 22.02
CA GLN A 188 -72.83 22.97 23.00
C GLN A 188 -74.22 23.10 22.35
N ASN A 189 -74.28 23.39 21.04
CA ASN A 189 -75.54 23.51 20.30
C ASN A 189 -76.04 22.14 19.82
N TYR A 190 -76.91 21.51 20.60
CA TYR A 190 -77.37 20.13 20.37
C TYR A 190 -78.40 19.98 19.25
N GLU A 191 -79.00 21.07 18.77
CA GLU A 191 -80.02 21.07 17.71
C GLU A 191 -79.41 20.90 16.32
N HIS A 192 -78.13 21.24 16.15
CA HIS A 192 -77.42 21.24 14.87
C HIS A 192 -76.15 20.35 14.92
N ARG A 193 -76.33 19.06 15.19
CA ARG A 193 -75.24 18.08 15.29
C ARG A 193 -74.54 17.80 13.96
N ASP A 194 -75.16 18.17 12.86
CA ASP A 194 -74.64 18.12 11.50
C ASP A 194 -73.47 19.10 11.27
N MET A 195 -73.36 20.15 12.08
CA MET A 195 -72.24 21.09 12.06
C MET A 195 -70.97 20.54 12.73
N TRP A 196 -71.03 19.35 13.35
CA TRP A 196 -69.87 18.69 13.96
C TRP A 196 -69.22 17.71 12.98
N TYR A 197 -67.89 17.56 13.05
CA TYR A 197 -67.18 16.55 12.28
C TYR A 197 -67.67 15.14 12.63
N GLN A 198 -68.23 14.46 11.64
CA GLN A 198 -68.77 13.10 11.81
C GLN A 198 -67.69 12.02 11.84
N ARG A 199 -66.52 12.31 11.27
CA ARG A 199 -65.41 11.37 11.14
C ARG A 199 -64.53 11.38 12.40
N GLY A 200 -64.20 10.19 12.91
CA GLY A 200 -63.29 10.04 14.04
C GLY A 200 -61.85 10.39 13.70
N CYS A 201 -61.12 10.92 14.67
CA CYS A 201 -59.71 11.29 14.49
C CYS A 201 -58.79 10.08 14.29
N TYR A 202 -59.16 8.89 14.79
CA TYR A 202 -58.44 7.66 14.50
C TYR A 202 -58.44 7.34 12.99
N GLU A 203 -59.58 7.50 12.33
CA GLU A 203 -59.72 7.19 10.90
C GLU A 203 -58.96 8.21 10.04
N VAL A 204 -59.07 9.49 10.37
CA VAL A 204 -58.32 10.57 9.70
C VAL A 204 -56.81 10.41 9.88
N PHE A 205 -56.36 10.06 11.09
CA PHE A 205 -54.96 9.79 11.38
C PHE A 205 -54.45 8.53 10.66
N THR A 206 -55.24 7.46 10.62
CA THR A 206 -54.89 6.22 9.91
C THR A 206 -54.81 6.43 8.40
N ASP A 207 -55.74 7.19 7.82
CA ASP A 207 -55.68 7.58 6.40
C ASP A 207 -54.44 8.42 6.08
N TRP A 208 -54.11 9.38 6.95
CA TRP A 208 -52.89 10.17 6.84
C TRP A 208 -51.65 9.26 6.91
N LEU A 209 -51.59 8.36 7.90
CA LEU A 209 -50.49 7.43 8.11
C LEU A 209 -50.32 6.45 6.94
N LEU A 210 -51.41 5.96 6.33
CA LEU A 210 -51.35 5.08 5.17
C LEU A 210 -50.96 5.82 3.88
N ARG A 211 -51.41 7.07 3.73
CA ARG A 211 -51.05 7.94 2.59
C ARG A 211 -49.58 8.33 2.62
N HIS A 212 -49.09 8.76 3.78
CA HIS A 212 -47.69 9.17 3.97
C HIS A 212 -46.76 8.00 4.33
N GLY A 213 -47.31 6.84 4.72
CA GLY A 213 -46.54 5.64 5.04
C GLY A 213 -45.71 5.14 3.86
N LYS A 214 -46.20 5.27 2.63
CA LYS A 214 -45.41 4.97 1.42
C LYS A 214 -44.16 5.85 1.32
N ILE A 215 -44.28 7.13 1.66
CA ILE A 215 -43.17 8.09 1.63
C ILE A 215 -42.15 7.73 2.72
N ILE A 216 -42.62 7.42 3.94
CA ILE A 216 -41.76 6.99 5.07
C ILE A 216 -40.98 5.72 4.72
N VAL A 217 -41.64 4.73 4.11
CA VAL A 217 -40.99 3.49 3.66
C VAL A 217 -39.93 3.80 2.60
N ILE A 218 -40.21 4.65 1.61
CA ILE A 218 -39.24 5.04 0.58
C ILE A 218 -38.00 5.69 1.22
N PHE A 219 -38.18 6.64 2.13
CA PHE A 219 -37.06 7.28 2.82
C PHE A 219 -36.26 6.29 3.65
N SER A 220 -36.91 5.37 4.40
CA SER A 220 -36.20 4.33 5.15
C SER A 220 -35.36 3.43 4.23
N TYR A 221 -35.87 3.04 3.05
CA TYR A 221 -35.04 2.29 2.09
C TYR A 221 -33.83 3.09 1.61
N ILE A 222 -33.98 4.40 1.36
CA ILE A 222 -32.86 5.27 0.94
C ILE A 222 -31.79 5.34 2.03
N PHE A 223 -32.18 5.46 3.29
CA PHE A 223 -31.27 5.49 4.43
C PHE A 223 -30.50 4.17 4.60
N VAL A 224 -31.20 3.02 4.54
CA VAL A 224 -30.56 1.69 4.57
C VAL A 224 -29.54 1.53 3.44
N ILE A 225 -29.85 2.02 2.23
CA ILE A 225 -28.91 1.98 1.09
C ILE A 225 -27.72 2.91 1.34
N ALA A 226 -27.93 4.11 1.87
CA ALA A 226 -26.87 5.06 2.18
C ALA A 226 -25.92 4.51 3.26
N ASP A 227 -26.45 3.89 4.32
CA ASP A 227 -25.68 3.24 5.38
C ASP A 227 -24.87 2.06 4.85
N ALA A 228 -25.48 1.22 4.01
CA ALA A 228 -24.77 0.12 3.36
C ALA A 228 -23.61 0.63 2.49
N LEU A 229 -23.82 1.71 1.72
CA LEU A 229 -22.76 2.32 0.92
C LEU A 229 -21.64 2.91 1.79
N ALA A 230 -21.97 3.59 2.88
CA ALA A 230 -20.99 4.13 3.83
C ALA A 230 -20.17 3.01 4.49
N LEU A 231 -20.80 1.90 4.87
CA LEU A 231 -20.12 0.73 5.41
C LEU A 231 -19.21 0.06 4.39
N ILE A 232 -19.68 -0.17 3.18
CA ILE A 232 -18.89 -0.79 2.11
C ILE A 232 -17.65 0.06 1.83
N THR A 233 -17.80 1.37 1.68
CA THR A 233 -16.68 2.27 1.40
C THR A 233 -15.71 2.36 2.58
N ALA A 234 -16.19 2.44 3.83
CA ALA A 234 -15.37 2.42 5.03
C ALA A 234 -14.53 1.14 5.15
N VAL A 235 -15.15 -0.03 4.93
CA VAL A 235 -14.48 -1.32 4.93
C VAL A 235 -13.42 -1.38 3.82
N ARG A 236 -13.71 -0.85 2.62
CA ARG A 236 -12.73 -0.79 1.52
C ARG A 236 -11.52 0.06 1.86
N VAL A 237 -11.71 1.23 2.49
CA VAL A 237 -10.62 2.09 2.98
C VAL A 237 -9.81 1.38 4.07
N TYR A 238 -10.48 0.75 5.05
CA TYR A 238 -9.81 -0.03 6.11
C TYR A 238 -8.98 -1.19 5.55
N LEU A 239 -9.54 -1.99 4.63
CA LEU A 239 -8.84 -3.11 4.01
C LEU A 239 -7.65 -2.63 3.19
N PHE A 240 -7.76 -1.50 2.49
CA PHE A 240 -6.64 -0.92 1.77
C PHE A 240 -5.50 -0.53 2.71
N ILE A 241 -5.79 0.19 3.80
CA ILE A 241 -4.78 0.57 4.81
C ILE A 241 -4.12 -0.68 5.40
N ARG A 242 -4.90 -1.69 5.76
CA ARG A 242 -4.41 -2.97 6.31
C ARG A 242 -3.57 -3.77 5.30
N CYS A 243 -3.97 -3.80 4.03
CA CYS A 243 -3.20 -4.45 2.97
C CYS A 243 -1.89 -3.72 2.69
N ARG A 244 -1.90 -2.38 2.66
CA ARG A 244 -0.70 -1.55 2.49
C ARG A 244 0.30 -1.80 3.62
N GLU A 245 -0.19 -1.84 4.87
CA GLU A 245 0.63 -2.17 6.03
C GLU A 245 1.17 -3.59 5.96
N LYS A 246 0.34 -4.61 5.66
CA LYS A 246 0.81 -5.99 5.49
C LYS A 246 1.85 -6.13 4.37
N ASN A 247 1.72 -5.36 3.30
CA ASN A 247 2.69 -5.32 2.21
C ASN A 247 3.99 -4.61 2.61
N ASN A 248 3.92 -3.56 3.43
CA ASN A 248 5.08 -2.84 4.00
C ASN A 248 5.72 -3.58 5.19
N GLU A 249 4.98 -4.46 5.87
CA GLU A 249 5.44 -5.24 7.01
C GLU A 249 6.33 -6.41 6.60
N VAL A 250 6.42 -6.76 5.31
CA VAL A 250 7.36 -7.78 4.80
C VAL A 250 8.81 -7.25 4.74
N GLY A 251 9.28 -6.66 5.83
CA GLY A 251 10.69 -6.75 6.20
C GLY A 251 10.83 -8.06 6.95
N TYR A 252 11.22 -9.11 6.25
CA TYR A 252 11.34 -10.44 6.83
C TYR A 252 12.54 -10.43 7.79
N ARG A 253 12.29 -10.58 9.10
CA ARG A 253 13.32 -10.96 10.06
C ARG A 253 13.08 -12.43 10.41
N TYR A 254 13.74 -13.32 9.68
CA TYR A 254 13.55 -14.76 9.85
C TYR A 254 14.16 -15.23 11.19
N LYS A 255 13.53 -16.23 11.82
CA LYS A 255 13.99 -16.81 13.08
C LYS A 255 15.29 -17.61 12.87
N LYS A 256 16.26 -17.37 13.75
CA LYS A 256 17.59 -18.02 13.83
C LYS A 256 17.48 -19.56 13.68
N GLY A 257 17.94 -20.07 12.55
CA GLY A 257 18.29 -21.47 12.25
C GLY A 257 19.25 -21.50 11.06
N ASN A 258 20.16 -22.47 10.96
CA ASN A 258 21.37 -22.44 10.10
C ASN A 258 21.20 -22.33 8.55
N ASN A 259 20.02 -22.00 8.00
CA ASN A 259 19.75 -21.98 6.55
C ASN A 259 19.44 -20.57 6.00
N TYR A 260 20.29 -19.58 6.24
CA TYR A 260 20.18 -18.26 5.60
C TYR A 260 21.54 -17.54 5.54
N PRO A 261 21.73 -16.56 4.63
CA PRO A 261 22.98 -15.81 4.53
C PRO A 261 23.27 -15.00 5.80
N SER A 262 24.50 -15.11 6.28
CA SER A 262 25.00 -14.33 7.42
C SER A 262 25.00 -12.81 7.15
N PRO A 263 24.93 -11.96 8.21
CA PRO A 263 25.02 -10.52 8.07
C PRO A 263 26.29 -10.08 7.33
N ARG A 264 26.19 -9.14 6.39
CA ARG A 264 27.30 -8.79 5.48
C ARG A 264 27.17 -7.42 4.83
N SER A 265 28.28 -6.82 4.45
CA SER A 265 28.38 -5.59 3.64
C SER A 265 29.32 -5.76 2.46
N GLY A 266 29.23 -4.90 1.45
CA GLY A 266 30.14 -4.91 0.31
C GLY A 266 29.99 -6.17 -0.56
N HIS A 267 28.90 -6.92 -0.36
CA HIS A 267 28.48 -8.02 -1.21
C HIS A 267 27.78 -7.45 -2.45
N ARG A 268 27.44 -8.31 -3.41
CA ARG A 268 26.62 -7.95 -4.57
C ARG A 268 25.40 -8.86 -4.70
N MET A 269 24.36 -8.32 -5.33
CA MET A 269 23.14 -9.03 -5.62
C MET A 269 22.85 -8.99 -7.12
N PHE A 270 22.25 -10.06 -7.63
CA PHE A 270 21.75 -10.15 -9.01
C PHE A 270 20.49 -11.02 -9.04
N CYS A 271 19.75 -11.01 -10.16
CA CYS A 271 18.47 -11.69 -10.27
C CYS A 271 18.28 -12.35 -11.63
N ASP A 272 17.95 -13.63 -11.62
CA ASP A 272 17.66 -14.44 -12.81
C ASP A 272 16.15 -14.65 -13.04
N ASN A 273 15.33 -13.70 -12.56
CA ASN A 273 13.85 -13.69 -12.50
C ASN A 273 13.25 -14.39 -11.28
N GLY A 274 13.37 -15.73 -11.18
CA GLY A 274 12.80 -16.53 -10.10
C GLY A 274 13.59 -16.46 -8.79
N TYR A 275 14.87 -16.07 -8.86
CA TYR A 275 15.75 -16.04 -7.71
C TYR A 275 16.47 -14.69 -7.59
N ILE A 276 16.67 -14.29 -6.34
CA ILE A 276 17.62 -13.24 -5.97
C ILE A 276 18.87 -13.93 -5.44
N TYR A 277 20.03 -13.61 -6.00
CA TYR A 277 21.30 -14.13 -5.55
C TYR A 277 22.04 -13.12 -4.68
N VAL A 278 22.71 -13.60 -3.63
CA VAL A 278 23.62 -12.81 -2.78
C VAL A 278 25.00 -13.45 -2.85
N LEU A 279 25.98 -12.69 -3.34
CA LEU A 279 27.35 -13.16 -3.55
C LEU A 279 28.33 -12.40 -2.66
N GLY A 280 29.12 -13.16 -1.90
CA GLY A 280 30.28 -12.66 -1.18
C GLY A 280 29.97 -11.67 -0.06
N GLY A 281 30.94 -10.82 0.27
CA GLY A 281 30.83 -9.74 1.24
C GLY A 281 31.83 -9.84 2.38
N TYR A 282 31.66 -8.95 3.35
CA TYR A 282 32.51 -8.84 4.53
C TYR A 282 31.70 -8.67 5.81
N ASN A 283 32.18 -9.30 6.88
CA ASN A 283 31.68 -9.12 8.23
C ASN A 283 32.84 -9.22 9.27
N PRO A 284 33.18 -8.12 9.96
CA PRO A 284 34.28 -8.09 10.93
C PRO A 284 34.00 -8.93 12.19
N GLN A 285 32.73 -9.23 12.49
CA GLN A 285 32.31 -9.93 13.70
C GLN A 285 32.33 -11.45 13.56
N ARG A 286 32.74 -11.99 12.40
CA ARG A 286 32.92 -13.45 12.24
C ARG A 286 34.17 -13.89 13.00
N GLY A 287 34.04 -14.89 13.88
CA GLY A 287 35.16 -15.50 14.61
C GLY A 287 36.12 -16.35 13.75
N GLY A 288 36.30 -16.00 12.48
CA GLY A 288 37.10 -16.72 11.48
C GLY A 288 37.42 -15.81 10.29
N ASN A 289 37.35 -16.30 9.05
CA ASN A 289 37.52 -15.43 7.88
C ASN A 289 36.38 -14.40 7.82
N SER A 290 36.76 -13.12 7.92
CA SER A 290 35.84 -11.98 7.86
C SER A 290 35.29 -11.76 6.45
N LEU A 291 35.99 -12.25 5.42
CA LEU A 291 35.48 -12.32 4.05
C LEU A 291 34.53 -13.51 3.91
N ILE A 292 33.50 -13.32 3.10
CA ILE A 292 32.46 -14.32 2.87
C ILE A 292 32.59 -14.80 1.43
N GLN A 293 32.69 -16.12 1.27
CA GLN A 293 32.92 -16.81 -0.01
C GLN A 293 31.79 -17.82 -0.22
N ASP A 294 30.56 -17.32 -0.29
CA ASP A 294 29.36 -18.12 -0.52
C ASP A 294 28.45 -17.44 -1.54
N LEU A 295 27.54 -18.23 -2.10
CA LEU A 295 26.46 -17.79 -2.97
C LEU A 295 25.15 -18.33 -2.41
N TRP A 296 24.20 -17.42 -2.17
CA TRP A 296 22.87 -17.77 -1.67
C TRP A 296 21.80 -17.39 -2.69
N ALA A 297 20.82 -18.26 -2.90
CA ALA A 297 19.65 -18.01 -3.72
C ALA A 297 18.42 -17.85 -2.83
N PHE A 298 17.66 -16.79 -3.05
CA PHE A 298 16.35 -16.56 -2.45
C PHE A 298 15.26 -16.75 -3.50
N ASN A 299 14.39 -17.74 -3.30
CA ASN A 299 13.26 -17.98 -4.17
C ASN A 299 12.15 -16.96 -3.91
N VAL A 300 11.83 -16.13 -4.90
CA VAL A 300 10.88 -15.01 -4.72
C VAL A 300 9.42 -15.45 -4.53
N TYR A 301 9.11 -16.69 -4.87
CA TYR A 301 7.77 -17.26 -4.77
C TYR A 301 7.56 -18.01 -3.44
N THR A 302 8.53 -18.82 -3.00
CA THR A 302 8.44 -19.56 -1.73
C THR A 302 8.92 -18.74 -0.53
N ASP A 303 9.65 -17.65 -0.76
CA ASP A 303 10.34 -16.86 0.26
C ASP A 303 11.34 -17.72 1.09
N GLU A 304 11.99 -18.70 0.44
CA GLU A 304 13.00 -19.60 1.05
C GLU A 304 14.41 -19.31 0.52
N TRP A 305 15.43 -19.45 1.39
CA TRP A 305 16.85 -19.38 1.03
C TRP A 305 17.44 -20.76 0.77
N THR A 306 18.38 -20.83 -0.16
CA THR A 306 19.16 -22.03 -0.47
C THR A 306 20.62 -21.65 -0.65
N LEU A 307 21.53 -22.36 0.02
CA LEU A 307 22.96 -22.24 -0.22
C LEU A 307 23.26 -22.92 -1.56
N VAL A 308 23.85 -22.17 -2.48
CA VAL A 308 24.11 -22.64 -3.84
C VAL A 308 25.42 -23.42 -3.87
N LYS A 309 25.40 -24.57 -4.55
CA LYS A 309 26.63 -25.30 -4.88
C LYS A 309 27.35 -24.53 -5.98
N VAL A 310 28.59 -24.16 -5.71
CA VAL A 310 29.46 -23.49 -6.69
C VAL A 310 30.69 -24.35 -6.94
N ASP A 311 30.85 -24.80 -8.18
CA ASP A 311 32.07 -25.48 -8.62
C ASP A 311 33.16 -24.44 -8.89
N GLY A 312 34.40 -24.77 -8.52
CA GLY A 312 35.52 -23.83 -8.58
C GLY A 312 35.77 -23.12 -7.25
N LYS A 313 36.83 -22.31 -7.21
CA LYS A 313 37.29 -21.63 -5.99
C LYS A 313 37.04 -20.13 -6.11
N PHE A 314 36.29 -19.56 -5.16
CA PHE A 314 36.14 -18.11 -5.06
C PHE A 314 37.50 -17.43 -4.84
N PRO A 315 37.73 -16.24 -5.42
CA PRO A 315 38.91 -15.43 -5.13
C PRO A 315 38.91 -14.96 -3.68
N ASP A 316 40.05 -14.45 -3.20
CA ASP A 316 40.13 -13.87 -1.86
C ASP A 316 39.44 -12.50 -1.79
N GLU A 317 39.37 -11.77 -2.90
CA GLU A 317 38.92 -10.38 -3.02
C GLU A 317 37.39 -10.21 -3.01
N MET A 318 36.69 -10.93 -2.14
CA MET A 318 35.23 -11.08 -2.15
C MET A 318 34.47 -9.97 -1.43
N ALA A 319 35.03 -8.75 -1.36
CA ALA A 319 34.34 -7.58 -0.85
C ALA A 319 34.50 -6.37 -1.78
N SER A 320 33.44 -5.58 -1.92
CA SER A 320 33.39 -4.34 -2.70
C SER A 320 33.73 -4.49 -4.19
N PHE A 321 33.63 -5.70 -4.75
CA PHE A 321 33.70 -5.94 -6.19
C PHE A 321 32.46 -5.42 -6.93
N SER A 322 32.51 -5.39 -8.26
CA SER A 322 31.37 -5.05 -9.12
C SER A 322 30.84 -6.30 -9.83
N VAL A 323 29.53 -6.33 -10.11
CA VAL A 323 28.92 -7.38 -10.93
C VAL A 323 28.13 -6.80 -12.08
N ALA A 324 28.07 -7.54 -13.18
CA ALA A 324 27.23 -7.26 -14.33
C ALA A 324 26.73 -8.60 -14.89
N GLN A 325 25.49 -8.64 -15.35
CA GLN A 325 24.86 -9.86 -15.84
C GLN A 325 24.57 -9.74 -17.33
N ASN A 326 24.70 -10.84 -18.07
CA ASN A 326 24.30 -10.89 -19.48
C ASN A 326 22.78 -10.83 -19.64
N GLU A 327 22.29 -10.59 -20.87
CA GLU A 327 20.85 -10.42 -21.11
C GLU A 327 20.04 -11.69 -20.80
N ALA A 328 20.62 -12.87 -21.08
CA ALA A 328 20.00 -14.16 -20.79
C ALA A 328 19.98 -14.51 -19.28
N LYS A 329 20.71 -13.76 -18.45
CA LYS A 329 20.79 -13.93 -16.99
C LYS A 329 21.33 -15.27 -16.51
N ASN A 330 22.09 -15.96 -17.35
CA ASN A 330 22.76 -17.23 -17.01
C ASN A 330 24.26 -17.04 -16.73
N CYS A 331 24.83 -15.87 -17.07
CA CYS A 331 26.22 -15.52 -16.79
C CYS A 331 26.30 -14.21 -16.00
N THR A 332 26.96 -14.24 -14.86
CA THR A 332 27.23 -13.06 -14.03
C THR A 332 28.73 -12.83 -13.94
N PHE A 333 29.20 -11.72 -14.49
CA PHE A 333 30.60 -11.31 -14.40
C PHE A 333 30.89 -10.63 -13.07
N MET A 334 32.07 -10.88 -12.52
CA MET A 334 32.64 -10.19 -11.36
C MET A 334 33.99 -9.59 -11.74
N PHE A 335 34.20 -8.33 -11.38
CA PHE A 335 35.47 -7.65 -11.55
C PHE A 335 35.88 -6.94 -10.25
N GLY A 336 37.19 -6.91 -10.00
CA GLY A 336 37.79 -6.21 -8.88
C GLY A 336 37.44 -6.78 -7.51
N GLY A 337 37.43 -5.92 -6.51
CA GLY A 337 37.21 -6.28 -5.11
C GLY A 337 38.49 -6.25 -4.29
N THR A 338 38.36 -6.42 -2.99
CA THR A 338 39.46 -6.33 -2.02
C THR A 338 39.40 -7.48 -1.02
N ALA A 339 40.58 -7.96 -0.64
CA ALA A 339 40.76 -8.81 0.52
C ALA A 339 40.99 -7.97 1.78
N VAL A 340 41.22 -8.63 2.92
CA VAL A 340 41.52 -8.00 4.21
C VAL A 340 43.01 -8.20 4.51
N PRO A 341 43.74 -7.17 5.00
CA PRO A 341 43.30 -5.78 5.23
C PRO A 341 42.96 -5.02 3.95
N PHE A 342 41.93 -4.17 4.00
CA PHE A 342 41.45 -3.38 2.86
C PHE A 342 42.53 -2.47 2.28
N GLY A 343 42.55 -2.34 0.95
CA GLY A 343 43.53 -1.50 0.22
C GLY A 343 44.93 -2.10 0.10
N ARG A 344 45.19 -3.28 0.68
CA ARG A 344 46.49 -3.98 0.52
C ARG A 344 46.48 -5.02 -0.59
N ARG A 345 45.34 -5.69 -0.77
CA ARG A 345 45.14 -6.70 -1.81
C ARG A 345 43.80 -6.44 -2.48
N ALA A 346 43.88 -6.02 -3.73
CA ALA A 346 42.73 -5.88 -4.63
C ALA A 346 42.98 -6.73 -5.87
N SER A 347 41.95 -6.90 -6.70
CA SER A 347 42.02 -7.68 -7.94
C SER A 347 41.77 -6.78 -9.15
N ASN A 348 42.34 -7.16 -10.29
CA ASN A 348 41.98 -6.68 -11.62
C ASN A 348 41.63 -7.85 -12.56
N LYS A 349 41.31 -9.02 -11.98
CA LYS A 349 40.89 -10.19 -12.74
C LYS A 349 39.39 -10.16 -13.01
N LEU A 350 39.00 -10.69 -14.16
CA LEU A 350 37.61 -10.94 -14.51
C LEU A 350 37.25 -12.38 -14.18
N TYR A 351 36.16 -12.57 -13.45
CA TYR A 351 35.57 -13.88 -13.18
C TYR A 351 34.15 -13.93 -13.74
N VAL A 352 33.67 -15.13 -14.02
CA VAL A 352 32.29 -15.38 -14.42
C VAL A 352 31.69 -16.52 -13.62
N LEU A 353 30.46 -16.30 -13.16
CA LEU A 353 29.55 -17.29 -12.63
C LEU A 353 28.61 -17.75 -13.74
N ILE A 354 28.63 -19.05 -14.06
CA ILE A 354 27.83 -19.68 -15.10
C ILE A 354 26.81 -20.61 -14.42
N ARG A 355 25.54 -20.50 -14.78
CA ARG A 355 24.49 -21.38 -14.25
C ARG A 355 24.51 -22.74 -14.95
N CYS A 356 24.64 -23.84 -14.20
CA CYS A 356 24.80 -25.21 -14.73
C CYS A 356 23.48 -26.01 -14.72
N GLY A 357 22.37 -25.37 -15.07
CA GLY A 357 21.02 -25.96 -15.00
C GLY A 357 20.16 -25.34 -13.91
N ARG A 358 19.90 -26.09 -12.83
CA ARG A 358 19.03 -25.62 -11.74
C ARG A 358 19.65 -24.43 -10.98
N PHE A 359 18.80 -23.60 -10.38
CA PHE A 359 19.18 -22.39 -9.66
C PHE A 359 20.24 -22.57 -8.57
N ASP A 360 20.37 -23.77 -8.02
CA ASP A 360 21.24 -24.14 -6.90
C ASP A 360 22.59 -24.76 -7.33
N HIS A 361 22.91 -24.76 -8.63
CA HIS A 361 24.21 -25.20 -9.13
C HIS A 361 24.81 -24.21 -10.14
N TRP A 362 25.97 -23.66 -9.78
CA TRP A 362 26.73 -22.72 -10.61
C TRP A 362 28.19 -23.16 -10.72
N ARG A 363 28.87 -22.70 -11.76
CA ARG A 363 30.31 -22.89 -11.98
C ARG A 363 31.01 -21.54 -12.00
N TRP A 364 32.12 -21.46 -11.28
CA TRP A 364 32.99 -20.31 -11.21
C TRP A 364 34.23 -20.53 -12.08
N GLN A 365 34.57 -19.56 -12.94
CA GLN A 365 35.82 -19.58 -13.69
C GLN A 365 36.42 -18.17 -13.86
N GLU A 366 37.75 -18.11 -13.99
CA GLU A 366 38.45 -16.91 -14.45
C GLU A 366 38.25 -16.78 -15.97
N VAL A 367 37.93 -15.58 -16.44
CA VAL A 367 37.88 -15.28 -17.87
C VAL A 367 39.27 -14.85 -18.30
N PRO A 368 39.88 -15.50 -19.31
CA PRO A 368 41.19 -15.08 -19.81
C PRO A 368 41.14 -13.64 -20.33
N THR A 369 42.06 -12.80 -19.88
CA THR A 369 42.17 -11.41 -20.34
C THR A 369 43.59 -11.07 -20.79
N THR A 370 43.72 -10.25 -21.82
CA THR A 370 45.00 -9.82 -22.42
C THR A 370 45.01 -8.32 -22.69
N GLY A 371 46.16 -7.77 -23.11
CA GLY A 371 46.36 -6.34 -23.35
C GLY A 371 47.16 -5.66 -22.25
N GLU A 372 47.97 -4.68 -22.65
CA GLU A 372 48.85 -3.90 -21.74
C GLU A 372 48.06 -2.82 -20.97
N ASP A 373 46.99 -2.31 -21.58
CA ASP A 373 46.10 -1.25 -21.07
C ASP A 373 45.07 -1.77 -20.05
N ARG A 374 45.51 -2.60 -19.10
CA ARG A 374 44.65 -3.14 -18.04
C ARG A 374 44.54 -2.18 -16.86
N PRO A 375 43.38 -2.11 -16.18
CA PRO A 375 43.25 -1.34 -14.94
C PRO A 375 44.13 -1.89 -13.83
N ASP A 376 44.55 -1.00 -12.94
CA ASP A 376 45.12 -1.38 -11.65
C ASP A 376 44.13 -2.25 -10.85
N PRO A 377 44.62 -3.08 -9.91
CA PRO A 377 43.76 -3.77 -8.98
C PRO A 377 42.93 -2.80 -8.13
N VAL A 378 41.60 -2.85 -8.27
CA VAL A 378 40.67 -1.88 -7.67
C VAL A 378 39.46 -2.52 -7.01
N TYR A 379 38.83 -1.75 -6.12
CA TYR A 379 37.51 -2.06 -5.56
C TYR A 379 36.62 -0.83 -5.52
N GLY A 380 35.31 -1.05 -5.41
CA GLY A 380 34.30 0.01 -5.36
C GLY A 380 34.01 0.68 -6.71
N GLN A 381 34.51 0.14 -7.81
CA GLN A 381 34.14 0.53 -9.17
C GLN A 381 32.70 0.11 -9.52
N SER A 382 32.20 0.66 -10.63
CA SER A 382 30.98 0.21 -11.29
C SER A 382 31.31 -0.56 -12.57
N MET A 383 30.42 -1.47 -12.96
CA MET A 383 30.59 -2.30 -14.15
C MET A 383 29.27 -2.44 -14.92
N ILE A 384 29.33 -2.32 -16.25
CA ILE A 384 28.20 -2.56 -17.15
C ILE A 384 28.65 -3.53 -18.24
N TYR A 385 27.82 -4.54 -18.49
CA TYR A 385 27.97 -5.42 -19.65
C TYR A 385 27.04 -4.95 -20.77
N VAL A 386 27.57 -4.88 -21.99
CA VAL A 386 26.84 -4.53 -23.21
C VAL A 386 26.97 -5.70 -24.18
N GLU A 387 25.84 -6.34 -24.46
CA GLU A 387 25.75 -7.53 -25.31
C GLU A 387 26.35 -7.26 -26.71
N GLY A 388 27.24 -8.13 -27.16
CA GLY A 388 27.93 -8.00 -28.45
C GLY A 388 29.05 -6.97 -28.50
N ASP A 389 29.29 -6.21 -27.43
CA ASP A 389 30.31 -5.16 -27.39
C ASP A 389 31.39 -5.42 -26.33
N GLY A 390 31.00 -5.61 -25.06
CA GLY A 390 31.95 -5.91 -23.99
C GLY A 390 31.55 -5.44 -22.60
N ILE A 391 32.53 -5.35 -21.70
CA ILE A 391 32.34 -4.92 -20.31
C ILE A 391 33.05 -3.59 -20.10
N TYR A 392 32.32 -2.60 -19.61
CA TYR A 392 32.84 -1.29 -19.23
C TYR A 392 33.03 -1.22 -17.72
N ILE A 393 34.19 -0.73 -17.30
CA ILE A 393 34.57 -0.53 -15.90
C ILE A 393 34.98 0.92 -15.71
N ILE A 394 34.34 1.58 -14.74
CA ILE A 394 34.58 3.01 -14.48
C ILE A 394 34.79 3.26 -12.99
N GLY A 395 35.90 3.95 -12.72
CA GLY A 395 36.30 4.46 -11.40
C GLY A 395 36.69 3.39 -10.39
N GLY A 396 36.49 3.68 -9.11
CA GLY A 396 36.92 2.82 -8.01
C GLY A 396 38.19 3.33 -7.33
N THR A 397 38.80 2.48 -6.50
CA THR A 397 40.00 2.85 -5.74
C THR A 397 40.97 1.69 -5.59
N THR A 398 42.26 2.01 -5.58
CA THR A 398 43.35 1.11 -5.19
C THR A 398 43.50 1.01 -3.66
N GLY A 399 42.70 1.76 -2.90
CA GLY A 399 42.83 1.97 -1.46
C GLY A 399 43.56 3.27 -1.09
N PHE A 400 44.37 3.79 -2.01
CA PHE A 400 45.11 5.05 -1.82
C PHE A 400 44.70 6.12 -2.83
N GLN A 401 44.43 5.71 -4.07
CA GLN A 401 44.03 6.60 -5.16
C GLN A 401 42.59 6.30 -5.58
N TYR A 402 41.86 7.34 -5.95
CA TYR A 402 40.52 7.26 -6.51
C TYR A 402 40.61 7.81 -7.92
N ASN A 403 40.06 7.09 -8.90
CA ASN A 403 40.09 7.54 -10.29
C ASN A 403 38.71 7.45 -10.92
N MET A 404 38.63 7.93 -12.16
CA MET A 404 37.46 7.84 -13.04
C MET A 404 37.92 7.40 -14.44
N ASP A 405 38.95 6.58 -14.51
CA ASP A 405 39.39 6.04 -15.79
C ASP A 405 38.34 5.06 -16.32
N VAL A 406 38.22 5.01 -17.64
CA VAL A 406 37.30 4.12 -18.35
C VAL A 406 38.10 3.05 -19.05
N TYR A 407 37.86 1.81 -18.63
CA TYR A 407 38.41 0.62 -19.27
C TYR A 407 37.30 -0.20 -19.87
N LYS A 408 37.60 -0.86 -20.99
CA LYS A 408 36.71 -1.80 -21.66
C LYS A 408 37.41 -3.13 -21.86
N LEU A 409 36.74 -4.22 -21.51
CA LEU A 409 37.08 -5.56 -22.00
C LEU A 409 36.21 -5.86 -23.21
N LYS A 410 36.83 -6.02 -24.38
CA LYS A 410 36.12 -6.30 -25.62
C LYS A 410 35.59 -7.72 -25.61
N GLN A 411 34.33 -7.89 -26.02
CA GLN A 411 33.80 -9.23 -26.25
C GLN A 411 34.55 -9.88 -27.43
N PRO A 412 34.98 -11.16 -27.34
CA PRO A 412 35.83 -11.78 -28.36
C PRO A 412 35.18 -11.92 -29.74
N ALA A 413 33.85 -11.91 -29.80
CA ALA A 413 33.08 -12.03 -31.04
C ALA A 413 31.75 -11.28 -30.91
N PRO A 414 31.19 -10.77 -32.02
CA PRO A 414 29.91 -10.05 -32.02
C PRO A 414 28.74 -10.98 -31.72
N GLY A 415 27.62 -10.38 -31.32
CA GLY A 415 26.37 -11.08 -31.05
C GLY A 415 26.24 -11.60 -29.61
N PRO A 416 25.27 -12.50 -29.35
CA PRO A 416 25.01 -12.99 -28.01
C PRO A 416 26.19 -13.77 -27.40
N LEU A 417 26.39 -13.63 -26.10
CA LEU A 417 27.39 -14.33 -25.31
C LEU A 417 27.17 -15.85 -25.41
N THR A 418 28.23 -16.57 -25.74
CA THR A 418 28.25 -18.04 -25.75
C THR A 418 29.27 -18.55 -24.76
N GLU A 419 29.11 -19.79 -24.27
CA GLU A 419 30.08 -20.38 -23.34
C GLU A 419 31.48 -20.48 -23.93
N LYS A 420 31.61 -20.71 -25.24
CA LYS A 420 32.91 -20.71 -25.95
C LYS A 420 33.62 -19.37 -25.82
N MET A 421 32.90 -18.24 -25.84
CA MET A 421 33.51 -16.92 -25.67
C MET A 421 34.09 -16.72 -24.25
N LEU A 422 33.62 -17.45 -23.24
CA LEU A 422 34.11 -17.34 -21.87
C LEU A 422 35.49 -17.98 -21.67
N THR A 423 35.92 -18.83 -22.61
CA THR A 423 37.24 -19.47 -22.61
C THR A 423 38.21 -18.81 -23.61
N MET A 424 37.73 -17.84 -24.39
CA MET A 424 38.56 -17.04 -25.29
C MET A 424 39.22 -15.88 -24.52
N GLU A 425 40.28 -15.31 -25.08
CA GLU A 425 40.93 -14.12 -24.51
C GLU A 425 40.10 -12.86 -24.79
N TRP A 426 39.76 -12.13 -23.72
CA TRP A 426 39.12 -10.81 -23.79
C TRP A 426 40.20 -9.73 -23.70
N GLU A 427 40.26 -8.86 -24.70
CA GLU A 427 41.29 -7.83 -24.80
C GLU A 427 40.88 -6.55 -24.06
N TRP A 428 41.76 -6.03 -23.21
CA TRP A 428 41.63 -4.72 -22.58
C TRP A 428 41.81 -3.57 -23.57
N SER A 429 41.05 -2.50 -23.35
CA SER A 429 41.12 -1.24 -24.08
C SER A 429 40.98 -0.09 -23.10
N PHE A 430 41.96 0.81 -23.08
CA PHE A 430 41.86 2.08 -22.37
C PHE A 430 41.04 3.06 -23.19
N GLU A 431 39.86 3.43 -22.69
CA GLU A 431 38.92 4.26 -23.45
C GLU A 431 39.09 5.75 -23.15
N LYS A 432 39.30 6.10 -21.88
CA LYS A 432 39.39 7.51 -21.45
C LYS A 432 40.07 7.66 -20.10
N SER A 433 40.98 8.63 -20.01
CA SER A 433 41.48 9.12 -18.72
C SER A 433 40.43 9.95 -18.00
N GLY A 434 40.20 9.64 -16.73
CA GLY A 434 39.37 10.40 -15.80
C GLY A 434 40.15 11.38 -14.93
N ALA A 435 41.40 11.72 -15.25
CA ALA A 435 42.23 12.61 -14.44
C ALA A 435 41.65 14.03 -14.28
N ALA A 436 40.80 14.46 -15.21
CA ALA A 436 40.06 15.73 -15.11
C ALA A 436 38.86 15.66 -14.17
N GLU A 437 38.42 14.46 -13.80
CA GLU A 437 37.24 14.23 -12.97
C GLU A 437 37.62 13.96 -11.52
N ILE A 438 36.69 14.24 -10.59
CA ILE A 438 36.86 13.85 -9.20
C ILE A 438 36.76 12.32 -9.10
N GLY A 439 37.89 11.69 -8.79
CA GLY A 439 38.01 10.27 -8.49
C GLY A 439 37.02 9.83 -7.42
N ARG A 440 36.34 8.70 -7.64
CA ARG A 440 35.30 8.22 -6.72
C ARG A 440 35.20 6.70 -6.70
N TYR A 441 34.73 6.19 -5.56
CA TYR A 441 34.32 4.81 -5.36
C TYR A 441 32.88 4.76 -4.85
N ARG A 442 32.25 3.59 -5.02
CA ARG A 442 30.89 3.27 -4.59
C ARG A 442 29.84 4.26 -5.11
N HIS A 443 30.09 4.77 -6.31
CA HIS A 443 29.06 5.18 -7.27
C HIS A 443 28.44 3.95 -7.90
N GLU A 444 27.26 4.13 -8.48
CA GLU A 444 26.60 3.12 -9.30
C GLU A 444 26.35 3.70 -10.70
N MET A 445 26.30 2.85 -11.72
CA MET A 445 26.05 3.27 -13.10
C MET A 445 24.74 2.72 -13.64
N VAL A 446 24.06 3.50 -14.48
CA VAL A 446 22.89 3.05 -15.23
C VAL A 446 23.09 3.34 -16.72
N PRO A 447 22.85 2.35 -17.61
CA PRO A 447 22.87 2.58 -19.05
C PRO A 447 21.83 3.63 -19.44
N VAL A 448 22.15 4.48 -20.40
CA VAL A 448 21.29 5.45 -21.09
C VAL A 448 21.62 5.40 -22.59
N ASN A 449 20.84 6.05 -23.46
CA ASN A 449 20.95 5.87 -24.91
C ASN A 449 22.38 6.09 -25.46
N ASP A 450 23.09 7.13 -24.98
CA ASP A 450 24.40 7.49 -25.52
C ASP A 450 25.58 7.03 -24.62
N GLY A 451 25.32 6.22 -23.59
CA GLY A 451 26.37 5.70 -22.70
C GLY A 451 25.91 5.42 -21.27
N PHE A 452 26.68 5.86 -20.27
CA PHE A 452 26.46 5.47 -18.87
C PHE A 452 26.35 6.69 -17.97
N LEU A 453 25.21 6.80 -17.27
CA LEU A 453 25.02 7.82 -16.25
C LEU A 453 25.59 7.31 -14.91
N ILE A 454 26.43 8.13 -14.28
CA ILE A 454 27.12 7.81 -13.03
C ILE A 454 26.42 8.53 -11.88
N ILE A 455 25.95 7.77 -10.89
CA ILE A 455 25.16 8.27 -9.78
C ILE A 455 25.93 8.19 -8.48
N GLY A 456 26.11 9.34 -7.84
CA GLY A 456 26.73 9.52 -6.53
C GLY A 456 28.19 9.05 -6.46
N GLY A 457 28.51 8.37 -5.35
CA GLY A 457 29.87 7.99 -5.01
C GLY A 457 30.64 9.15 -4.38
N GLY A 458 31.90 8.89 -4.07
CA GLY A 458 32.77 9.90 -3.50
C GLY A 458 34.10 9.33 -3.04
N THR A 459 34.69 9.94 -2.03
CA THR A 459 35.89 9.47 -1.32
C THR A 459 35.52 9.15 0.14
N PRO A 460 36.45 8.67 0.99
CA PRO A 460 36.16 8.43 2.41
C PRO A 460 35.67 9.66 3.15
N ASN A 461 36.00 10.87 2.67
CA ASN A 461 35.73 12.13 3.34
C ASN A 461 34.68 13.00 2.64
N THR A 462 34.21 12.61 1.45
CA THR A 462 33.34 13.48 0.65
C THR A 462 32.41 12.67 -0.24
N SER A 463 31.11 12.95 -0.16
CA SER A 463 30.07 12.47 -1.07
C SER A 463 29.76 13.53 -2.10
N LEU A 464 29.51 13.08 -3.33
CA LEU A 464 29.24 13.98 -4.44
C LEU A 464 27.75 14.27 -4.56
N ARG A 465 27.45 15.50 -5.00
CA ARG A 465 26.09 16.01 -5.19
C ARG A 465 25.39 15.30 -6.35
N LEU A 466 24.07 15.39 -6.36
CA LEU A 466 23.20 14.72 -7.34
C LEU A 466 22.37 15.72 -8.17
N ASP A 467 22.62 17.00 -8.01
CA ASP A 467 22.05 18.09 -8.82
C ASP A 467 22.67 18.18 -10.22
N THR A 468 23.91 17.72 -10.37
CA THR A 468 24.57 17.47 -11.66
C THR A 468 25.21 16.10 -11.63
N LEU A 469 24.90 15.28 -12.63
CA LEU A 469 25.44 13.92 -12.77
C LEU A 469 26.44 13.86 -13.90
N LEU A 470 27.46 13.03 -13.73
CA LEU A 470 28.43 12.74 -14.76
C LEU A 470 27.88 11.63 -15.67
N MET A 471 28.05 11.78 -16.98
CA MET A 471 27.72 10.76 -17.96
C MET A 471 28.96 10.47 -18.79
N TYR A 472 29.31 9.19 -18.94
CA TYR A 472 30.29 8.79 -19.95
C TYR A 472 29.56 8.51 -21.26
N ASN A 473 29.88 9.27 -22.31
CA ASN A 473 29.37 9.03 -23.66
C ASN A 473 30.27 8.01 -24.38
N VAL A 474 29.69 6.88 -24.77
CA VAL A 474 30.46 5.74 -25.33
C VAL A 474 30.95 6.04 -26.74
N GLU A 475 30.15 6.68 -27.58
CA GLU A 475 30.51 7.00 -28.97
C GLU A 475 31.57 8.10 -29.03
N LYS A 476 31.38 9.18 -28.26
CA LYS A 476 32.29 10.32 -28.21
C LYS A 476 33.52 10.08 -27.34
N LYS A 477 33.53 9.02 -26.53
CA LYS A 477 34.58 8.70 -25.55
C LYS A 477 34.94 9.87 -24.64
N CYS A 478 33.92 10.56 -24.12
CA CYS A 478 34.11 11.70 -23.24
C CYS A 478 33.10 11.72 -22.09
N TYR A 479 33.47 12.44 -21.03
CA TYR A 479 32.55 12.78 -19.96
C TYR A 479 31.73 14.01 -20.34
N GLU A 480 30.44 13.96 -20.02
CA GLU A 480 29.50 15.06 -20.18
C GLU A 480 28.73 15.24 -18.87
N GLU A 481 28.44 16.48 -18.50
CA GLU A 481 27.59 16.77 -17.37
C GLU A 481 26.11 16.76 -17.76
N ARG A 482 25.26 16.35 -16.81
CA ARG A 482 23.80 16.33 -16.93
C ARG A 482 23.19 16.96 -15.68
N ALA A 483 22.68 18.18 -15.84
CA ALA A 483 21.92 18.84 -14.79
C ALA A 483 20.62 18.07 -14.53
N THR A 484 20.30 17.87 -13.25
CA THR A 484 19.07 17.21 -12.81
C THR A 484 18.09 18.22 -12.24
N LYS A 485 16.81 17.85 -12.24
CA LYS A 485 15.72 18.63 -11.63
C LYS A 485 15.40 18.03 -10.27
N GLN A 486 15.23 18.89 -9.29
CA GLN A 486 14.86 18.49 -7.93
C GLN A 486 13.39 18.05 -7.83
N ASP A 487 13.08 17.30 -6.78
CA ASP A 487 11.71 17.07 -6.36
C ASP A 487 11.09 18.41 -5.90
N ALA A 488 9.86 18.68 -6.32
CA ALA A 488 9.18 19.95 -6.04
C ALA A 488 8.95 20.20 -4.54
N THR A 489 8.86 19.15 -3.73
CA THR A 489 8.60 19.23 -2.28
C THR A 489 9.86 19.00 -1.47
N TYR A 490 10.67 18.03 -1.87
CA TYR A 490 11.78 17.53 -1.05
C TYR A 490 13.17 17.97 -1.52
N GLY A 491 13.27 18.67 -2.65
CA GLY A 491 14.54 19.11 -3.21
C GLY A 491 15.34 17.95 -3.82
N TYR A 492 16.66 18.07 -3.80
CA TYR A 492 17.56 17.03 -4.28
C TYR A 492 17.80 15.95 -3.23
N PRO A 493 18.05 14.69 -3.64
CA PRO A 493 18.59 13.71 -2.72
C PRO A 493 19.91 14.18 -2.13
N TYR A 494 20.16 13.87 -0.85
CA TYR A 494 21.44 14.17 -0.22
C TYR A 494 22.62 13.60 -1.03
N PRO A 495 23.77 14.31 -1.09
CA PRO A 495 25.03 13.75 -1.57
C PRO A 495 25.32 12.43 -0.86
N ARG A 496 25.62 11.38 -1.62
CA ARG A 496 25.71 10.02 -1.06
C ARG A 496 26.66 9.08 -1.78
N ARG A 497 27.17 8.11 -1.03
CA ARG A 497 27.92 6.94 -1.54
C ARG A 497 27.37 5.64 -0.96
N CYS A 498 27.80 4.51 -1.51
CA CYS A 498 27.47 3.17 -0.99
C CYS A 498 25.97 2.86 -0.94
N HIS A 499 25.18 3.55 -1.76
CA HIS A 499 23.78 3.26 -2.03
C HIS A 499 23.68 2.07 -2.99
N ALA A 500 22.49 1.50 -3.13
CA ALA A 500 22.21 0.58 -4.21
C ALA A 500 21.39 1.26 -5.31
N LEU A 501 21.56 0.79 -6.54
CA LEU A 501 20.91 1.32 -7.73
C LEU A 501 20.25 0.17 -8.50
N VAL A 502 19.01 0.36 -8.93
CA VAL A 502 18.36 -0.51 -9.91
C VAL A 502 17.66 0.31 -10.98
N ARG A 503 17.53 -0.25 -12.19
CA ARG A 503 16.73 0.35 -13.26
C ARG A 503 15.42 -0.42 -13.44
N CYS A 504 14.28 0.27 -13.41
CA CYS A 504 12.98 -0.30 -13.77
C CYS A 504 12.33 0.58 -14.85
N GLY A 505 12.24 0.05 -16.08
CA GLY A 505 11.74 0.82 -17.22
C GLY A 505 12.63 2.03 -17.53
N ASN A 506 12.04 3.22 -17.53
CA ASN A 506 12.73 4.49 -17.78
C ASN A 506 13.27 5.17 -16.51
N ASN A 507 13.10 4.57 -15.35
CA ASN A 507 13.50 5.17 -14.08
C ASN A 507 14.66 4.40 -13.46
N ALA A 508 15.62 5.14 -12.92
CA ALA A 508 16.65 4.65 -12.02
C ALA A 508 16.20 4.87 -10.57
N TYR A 509 16.40 3.88 -9.71
CA TYR A 509 15.98 3.93 -8.31
C TYR A 509 17.19 3.80 -7.41
N VAL A 510 17.40 4.82 -6.59
CA VAL A 510 18.50 4.94 -5.63
C VAL A 510 17.96 4.68 -4.23
N VAL A 511 18.53 3.69 -3.54
CA VAL A 511 18.04 3.26 -2.22
C VAL A 511 19.16 3.30 -1.18
N GLY A 512 18.87 3.94 -0.05
CA GLY A 512 19.78 4.11 1.08
C GLY A 512 21.12 4.75 0.70
N GLY A 513 22.20 4.21 1.27
CA GLY A 513 23.55 4.76 1.19
C GLY A 513 23.92 5.53 2.44
N CYS A 514 24.97 6.32 2.38
CA CYS A 514 25.36 7.20 3.47
C CYS A 514 25.66 8.61 2.97
N LYS A 515 25.34 9.59 3.81
CA LYS A 515 25.77 10.98 3.66
C LYS A 515 26.85 11.33 4.69
N ASP A 516 27.62 12.36 4.39
CA ASP A 516 28.59 12.91 5.32
C ASP A 516 27.91 13.89 6.29
N THR A 517 28.24 13.76 7.57
CA THR A 517 27.81 14.69 8.62
C THR A 517 29.03 15.18 9.38
N LEU A 518 29.17 16.51 9.48
CA LEU A 518 30.21 17.11 10.32
C LEU A 518 29.77 17.06 11.78
N VAL A 519 30.54 16.40 12.61
CA VAL A 519 30.35 16.35 14.07
C VAL A 519 31.45 17.16 14.74
N PRO A 520 31.12 18.23 15.47
CA PRO A 520 32.11 19.02 16.22
C PRO A 520 32.85 18.14 17.24
N LEU A 521 34.15 18.35 17.40
CA LEU A 521 34.89 17.74 18.51
C LEU A 521 34.59 18.51 19.81
N GLU A 522 34.34 17.78 20.90
CA GLU A 522 33.94 18.36 22.20
C GLU A 522 34.92 19.44 22.70
N ASP A 523 36.22 19.26 22.45
CA ASP A 523 37.28 20.17 22.91
C ASP A 523 37.74 21.18 21.85
N MET A 524 37.30 21.05 20.59
CA MET A 524 37.64 21.96 19.48
C MET A 524 36.46 22.11 18.52
N PRO A 525 35.50 23.01 18.79
CA PRO A 525 34.29 23.17 18.00
C PRO A 525 34.56 23.61 16.54
N ASP A 526 35.70 24.25 16.28
CA ASP A 526 36.14 24.65 14.94
C ASP A 526 36.72 23.48 14.12
N LEU A 527 36.99 22.34 14.76
CA LEU A 527 37.51 21.12 14.13
C LEU A 527 36.45 20.00 14.22
N GLY A 528 35.76 19.74 13.12
CA GLY A 528 34.76 18.67 13.02
C GLY A 528 35.33 17.39 12.42
N ARG A 529 34.90 16.22 12.91
CA ARG A 529 35.13 14.94 12.22
C ARG A 529 33.95 14.63 11.29
N VAL A 530 34.25 14.08 10.10
CA VAL A 530 33.21 13.58 9.19
C VAL A 530 32.76 12.20 9.67
N GLU A 531 31.49 12.09 10.03
CA GLU A 531 30.84 10.81 10.33
C GLU A 531 29.91 10.38 9.20
N LEU A 532 29.82 9.07 8.99
CA LEU A 532 28.88 8.47 8.06
C LEU A 532 27.51 8.37 8.68
N MET A 533 26.52 9.01 8.07
CA MET A 533 25.12 8.86 8.44
C MET A 533 24.41 7.95 7.43
N PRO A 534 24.00 6.73 7.81
CA PRO A 534 23.23 5.85 6.95
C PRO A 534 21.88 6.48 6.56
N LEU A 535 21.39 6.13 5.38
CA LEU A 535 20.14 6.60 4.80
C LEU A 535 19.19 5.42 4.57
N ASP A 536 17.89 5.68 4.65
CA ASP A 536 16.79 4.72 4.41
C ASP A 536 15.84 5.16 3.28
N ASP A 537 16.10 6.31 2.67
CA ASP A 537 15.26 6.89 1.63
C ASP A 537 15.36 6.15 0.29
N LEU A 538 14.29 6.23 -0.49
CA LEU A 538 14.19 5.69 -1.84
C LEU A 538 13.83 6.80 -2.82
N TRP A 539 14.72 7.06 -3.75
CA TRP A 539 14.55 8.07 -4.80
C TRP A 539 14.39 7.43 -6.16
N SER A 540 13.58 8.02 -7.02
CA SER A 540 13.54 7.72 -8.44
C SER A 540 14.08 8.89 -9.25
N LEU A 541 14.89 8.60 -10.27
CA LEU A 541 15.33 9.53 -11.31
C LEU A 541 14.73 9.10 -12.64
N ASP A 542 13.95 9.98 -13.27
CA ASP A 542 13.51 9.79 -14.65
C ASP A 542 14.70 9.98 -15.60
N LEU A 543 15.06 8.95 -16.37
CA LEU A 543 16.25 8.95 -17.22
C LEU A 543 16.07 9.74 -18.53
N THR A 544 14.86 10.24 -18.82
CA THR A 544 14.58 11.13 -19.96
C THR A 544 14.54 12.58 -19.53
N THR A 545 13.86 12.89 -18.42
CA THR A 545 13.71 14.28 -17.96
C THR A 545 14.77 14.71 -16.95
N TYR A 546 15.53 13.76 -16.41
CA TYR A 546 16.48 13.92 -15.31
C TYR A 546 15.85 14.53 -14.05
N GLU A 547 14.57 14.23 -13.79
CA GLU A 547 13.85 14.71 -12.60
C GLU A 547 13.89 13.69 -11.46
N TRP A 548 14.31 14.15 -10.28
CA TRP A 548 14.27 13.40 -9.04
C TRP A 548 12.88 13.44 -8.41
N ARG A 549 12.46 12.31 -7.85
CA ARG A 549 11.28 12.20 -6.99
C ARG A 549 11.56 11.33 -5.78
N LEU A 550 11.18 11.83 -4.60
CA LEU A 550 11.22 11.03 -3.39
C LEU A 550 10.00 10.11 -3.35
N LEU A 551 10.22 8.82 -3.12
CA LEU A 551 9.14 7.86 -2.96
C LEU A 551 8.72 7.75 -1.49
N SER A 552 7.45 7.47 -1.26
CA SER A 552 6.91 7.29 0.10
C SER A 552 7.40 6.02 0.81
N ALA A 553 7.97 5.09 0.06
CA ALA A 553 8.55 3.88 0.62
C ALA A 553 9.96 4.16 1.13
N THR A 554 10.29 3.63 2.31
CA THR A 554 11.63 3.73 2.91
C THR A 554 12.05 2.35 3.41
N LEU A 555 13.36 2.15 3.55
CA LEU A 555 13.90 1.00 4.27
C LEU A 555 13.49 1.09 5.74
N LYS A 556 13.23 -0.06 6.37
CA LYS A 556 12.90 -0.06 7.81
C LYS A 556 14.10 0.30 8.69
N VAL A 557 15.32 0.12 8.18
CA VAL A 557 16.57 0.49 8.85
C VAL A 557 17.48 1.17 7.83
N PRO A 558 18.04 2.35 8.16
CA PRO A 558 19.06 3.00 7.35
C PRO A 558 20.29 2.11 7.11
N VAL A 559 20.70 1.96 5.85
CA VAL A 559 21.83 1.09 5.48
C VAL A 559 22.68 1.64 4.34
N PHE A 560 23.97 1.36 4.41
CA PHE A 560 24.94 1.60 3.33
C PHE A 560 25.84 0.37 3.13
N PHE A 561 26.52 0.27 1.99
CA PHE A 561 27.22 -0.97 1.57
C PHE A 561 26.32 -2.21 1.47
N HIS A 562 25.00 -2.00 1.37
CA HIS A 562 24.06 -3.03 0.98
C HIS A 562 24.08 -3.21 -0.54
N ALA A 563 23.39 -4.23 -1.03
CA ALA A 563 23.15 -4.42 -2.45
C ALA A 563 21.64 -4.50 -2.72
N ALA A 564 21.27 -4.35 -3.99
CA ALA A 564 19.91 -4.49 -4.43
C ALA A 564 19.83 -5.28 -5.73
N ALA A 565 18.70 -5.94 -5.95
CA ALA A 565 18.37 -6.61 -7.20
C ALA A 565 16.90 -6.39 -7.54
N LEU A 566 16.59 -6.33 -8.83
CA LEU A 566 15.25 -6.11 -9.34
C LEU A 566 14.73 -7.38 -10.03
N THR A 567 13.58 -7.85 -9.59
CA THR A 567 12.87 -8.95 -10.27
C THR A 567 12.27 -8.50 -11.61
N ARG A 568 12.01 -9.46 -12.51
CA ARG A 568 11.32 -9.20 -13.79
C ARG A 568 9.92 -8.59 -13.62
N ASP A 569 9.28 -8.77 -12.47
CA ASP A 569 7.98 -8.16 -12.18
C ASP A 569 8.11 -6.77 -11.53
N GLY A 570 9.34 -6.30 -11.29
CA GLY A 570 9.62 -4.96 -10.76
C GLY A 570 9.45 -4.83 -9.25
N CYS A 571 9.64 -5.93 -8.52
CA CYS A 571 9.91 -5.90 -7.08
C CYS A 571 11.41 -5.70 -6.87
N LEU A 572 11.77 -4.61 -6.20
CA LEU A 572 13.10 -4.29 -5.74
C LEU A 572 13.35 -5.03 -4.43
N TYR A 573 14.46 -5.75 -4.34
CA TYR A 573 14.94 -6.42 -3.13
C TYR A 573 16.25 -5.78 -2.69
N THR A 574 16.40 -5.56 -1.38
CA THR A 574 17.65 -5.08 -0.76
C THR A 574 18.08 -6.05 0.33
N PHE A 575 19.39 -6.31 0.43
CA PHE A 575 19.93 -7.19 1.47
C PHE A 575 21.16 -6.58 2.15
N GLY A 576 21.25 -6.82 3.46
CA GLY A 576 22.44 -6.57 4.26
C GLY A 576 22.86 -5.10 4.39
N GLY A 577 24.17 -4.86 4.40
CA GLY A 577 24.78 -3.54 4.61
C GLY A 577 25.15 -3.26 6.07
N CYS A 578 25.65 -2.05 6.29
CA CYS A 578 26.03 -1.48 7.59
C CYS A 578 24.94 -0.51 8.04
N ASN A 579 24.59 -0.55 9.33
CA ASN A 579 23.53 0.29 9.92
C ASN A 579 24.04 1.18 11.07
N ASP A 580 25.35 1.25 11.27
CA ASP A 580 26.02 2.07 12.27
C ASP A 580 27.05 3.01 11.63
N ARG A 581 27.36 4.11 12.32
CA ARG A 581 28.28 5.15 11.82
C ARG A 581 29.71 4.65 11.61
N ASN A 582 30.12 3.65 12.39
CA ASN A 582 31.48 3.12 12.38
C ASN A 582 31.66 1.96 11.40
N SER A 583 30.61 1.57 10.66
CA SER A 583 30.65 0.41 9.77
C SER A 583 31.13 -0.86 10.50
N THR A 584 30.67 -1.09 11.73
CA THR A 584 31.04 -2.26 12.55
C THR A 584 29.94 -3.32 12.61
N ILE A 585 28.68 -2.89 12.55
CA ILE A 585 27.52 -3.77 12.63
C ILE A 585 27.07 -4.11 11.21
N ARG A 586 26.70 -5.36 10.99
CA ARG A 586 26.18 -5.84 9.70
C ARG A 586 24.74 -6.28 9.84
N SER A 587 23.96 -6.01 8.81
CA SER A 587 22.59 -6.50 8.65
C SER A 587 22.58 -7.77 7.81
N ASP A 588 21.64 -8.66 8.10
CA ASP A 588 21.19 -9.80 7.29
C ASP A 588 19.74 -9.61 6.83
N ARG A 589 19.22 -8.39 6.91
CA ARG A 589 17.82 -8.13 6.60
C ARG A 589 17.60 -8.12 5.10
N LEU A 590 16.61 -8.90 4.65
CA LEU A 590 16.03 -8.81 3.32
C LEU A 590 14.76 -7.94 3.38
N GLU A 591 14.73 -6.87 2.59
CA GLU A 591 13.54 -6.03 2.41
C GLU A 591 13.14 -5.99 0.94
N ARG A 592 11.86 -5.76 0.66
CA ARG A 592 11.36 -5.64 -0.71
C ARG A 592 10.32 -4.55 -0.86
N VAL A 593 10.29 -3.91 -2.03
CA VAL A 593 9.30 -2.91 -2.42
C VAL A 593 8.89 -3.10 -3.87
N TRP A 594 7.58 -3.02 -4.13
CA TRP A 594 7.05 -3.08 -5.49
C TRP A 594 7.16 -1.70 -6.16
N LEU A 595 7.98 -1.59 -7.20
CA LEU A 595 8.12 -0.36 -8.00
C LEU A 595 7.07 -0.28 -9.11
N ARG A 596 6.45 -1.41 -9.44
CA ARG A 596 5.28 -1.51 -10.32
C ARG A 596 4.34 -2.60 -9.83
N THR A 597 3.16 -2.61 -10.43
CA THR A 597 2.17 -3.68 -10.34
C THR A 597 2.79 -5.07 -10.62
N PRO A 598 2.83 -6.02 -9.67
CA PRO A 598 3.12 -7.42 -9.98
C PRO A 598 2.23 -7.98 -11.07
N THR A 599 2.78 -8.84 -11.90
CA THR A 599 2.00 -9.56 -12.92
C THR A 599 1.04 -10.55 -12.27
N LEU A 600 -0.04 -10.88 -12.97
CA LEU A 600 -0.96 -11.93 -12.51
C LEU A 600 -0.23 -13.29 -12.40
N LEU A 601 0.71 -13.55 -13.31
CA LEU A 601 1.56 -14.72 -13.29
C LEU A 601 2.35 -14.81 -11.97
N HIS A 602 3.00 -13.72 -11.55
CA HIS A 602 3.73 -13.68 -10.27
C HIS A 602 2.83 -13.99 -9.08
N LEU A 603 1.67 -13.32 -9.00
CA LEU A 603 0.72 -13.51 -7.89
C LEU A 603 0.23 -14.96 -7.83
N SER A 604 -0.09 -15.55 -8.98
CA SER A 604 -0.53 -16.94 -9.06
C SER A 604 0.60 -17.92 -8.73
N MET A 605 1.82 -17.69 -9.22
CA MET A 605 3.00 -18.50 -8.87
C MET A 605 3.24 -18.49 -7.36
N LYS A 606 3.22 -17.30 -6.74
CA LYS A 606 3.39 -17.16 -5.29
C LYS A 606 2.28 -17.83 -4.49
N HIS A 607 1.02 -17.72 -4.93
CA HIS A 607 -0.10 -18.42 -4.30
C HIS A 607 0.06 -19.94 -4.38
N ASN A 608 0.40 -20.47 -5.55
CA ASN A 608 0.61 -21.90 -5.77
C ASN A 608 1.85 -22.42 -5.05
N ALA A 609 2.92 -21.63 -4.93
CA ALA A 609 4.12 -22.00 -4.20
C ALA A 609 3.83 -22.30 -2.72
N HIS A 610 2.91 -21.56 -2.11
CA HIS A 610 2.49 -21.83 -0.73
C HIS A 610 1.73 -23.15 -0.61
N ARG A 611 0.93 -23.51 -1.62
CA ARG A 611 0.07 -24.71 -1.62
C ARG A 611 0.81 -25.98 -2.05
N PHE A 612 1.67 -25.87 -3.06
CA PHE A 612 2.41 -26.98 -3.69
C PHE A 612 3.92 -26.83 -3.47
N ARG A 613 4.34 -26.67 -2.20
CA ARG A 613 5.75 -26.43 -1.85
C ARG A 613 6.72 -27.47 -2.41
N ARG A 614 6.30 -28.75 -2.48
CA ARG A 614 7.12 -29.84 -3.02
C ARG A 614 7.54 -29.57 -4.47
N LEU A 615 6.59 -29.14 -5.31
CA LEU A 615 6.85 -28.80 -6.71
C LEU A 615 7.91 -27.69 -6.84
N PHE A 616 7.78 -26.62 -6.04
CA PHE A 616 8.75 -25.52 -6.04
C PHE A 616 10.09 -25.85 -5.40
N ARG A 617 10.18 -26.99 -4.69
CA ARG A 617 11.44 -27.56 -4.15
C ARG A 617 12.07 -28.61 -5.04
N GLU A 618 11.33 -29.23 -5.93
CA GLU A 618 11.86 -30.19 -6.91
C GLU A 618 12.26 -29.49 -8.23
N TYR A 619 11.47 -28.51 -8.68
CA TYR A 619 11.71 -27.82 -9.94
C TYR A 619 12.34 -26.45 -9.76
N ASP A 620 12.90 -25.94 -10.84
CA ASP A 620 13.38 -24.58 -10.95
C ASP A 620 12.20 -23.61 -11.12
N ALA A 621 12.21 -22.48 -10.41
CA ALA A 621 11.13 -21.50 -10.51
C ALA A 621 11.01 -20.87 -11.89
N ASN A 622 12.12 -20.72 -12.63
CA ASN A 622 12.10 -20.20 -14.00
C ASN A 622 11.47 -21.22 -14.96
N PHE A 623 11.70 -22.51 -14.75
CA PHE A 623 11.05 -23.59 -15.49
C PHE A 623 9.55 -23.66 -15.18
N LEU A 624 9.16 -23.59 -13.92
CA LEU A 624 7.74 -23.55 -13.53
C LEU A 624 7.02 -22.35 -14.12
N GLN A 625 7.71 -21.21 -14.25
CA GLN A 625 7.16 -20.02 -14.89
C GLN A 625 6.94 -20.22 -16.40
N SER A 626 7.84 -20.91 -17.11
CA SER A 626 7.67 -21.19 -18.55
C SER A 626 6.59 -22.23 -18.82
N GLN A 627 6.38 -23.18 -17.90
CA GLN A 627 5.36 -24.24 -17.98
C GLN A 627 4.07 -23.91 -17.23
N PHE A 628 3.80 -22.64 -16.96
CA PHE A 628 2.78 -22.23 -16.00
C PHE A 628 1.36 -22.74 -16.31
N SER A 629 0.97 -22.85 -17.58
CA SER A 629 -0.31 -23.43 -18.00
C SER A 629 -0.43 -24.90 -17.60
N SER A 630 0.63 -25.68 -17.82
CA SER A 630 0.71 -27.10 -17.44
C SER A 630 0.74 -27.27 -15.93
N VAL A 631 1.45 -26.38 -15.22
CA VAL A 631 1.49 -26.34 -13.75
C VAL A 631 0.10 -26.07 -13.17
N LEU A 632 -0.65 -25.10 -13.72
CA LEU A 632 -2.00 -24.80 -13.28
C LEU A 632 -2.99 -25.93 -13.56
N TRP A 633 -2.93 -26.53 -14.77
CA TRP A 633 -3.77 -27.66 -15.13
C TRP A 633 -3.58 -28.82 -14.14
N ARG A 634 -2.34 -29.24 -13.91
CA ARG A 634 -2.02 -30.33 -12.99
C ARG A 634 -2.35 -30.01 -11.55
N ALA A 635 -2.09 -28.78 -11.09
CA ALA A 635 -2.52 -28.34 -9.76
C ALA A 635 -4.05 -28.46 -9.58
N ALA A 636 -4.83 -28.04 -10.57
CA ALA A 636 -6.29 -28.16 -10.54
C ALA A 636 -6.75 -29.63 -10.59
N GLU A 637 -6.08 -30.47 -11.37
CA GLU A 637 -6.40 -31.90 -11.48
C GLU A 637 -6.05 -32.67 -10.20
N SER A 638 -4.90 -32.37 -9.58
CA SER A 638 -4.50 -32.94 -8.29
C SER A 638 -5.42 -32.50 -7.15
N GLU A 639 -5.91 -31.25 -7.17
CA GLU A 639 -6.94 -30.80 -6.23
C GLU A 639 -8.25 -31.57 -6.38
N LYS A 640 -8.66 -31.86 -7.62
CA LYS A 640 -9.86 -32.65 -7.92
C LYS A 640 -9.72 -34.10 -7.43
N LEU A 641 -8.51 -34.64 -7.46
CA LEU A 641 -8.20 -36.02 -7.08
C LEU A 641 -7.76 -36.18 -5.61
N GLY A 642 -7.58 -35.09 -4.85
CA GLY A 642 -7.12 -35.14 -3.46
C GLY A 642 -5.66 -35.58 -3.29
N HIS A 643 -4.83 -35.41 -4.32
CA HIS A 643 -3.44 -35.90 -4.36
C HIS A 643 -2.44 -34.76 -4.57
N ILE A 644 -1.15 -35.08 -4.43
CA ILE A 644 -0.04 -34.17 -4.75
C ILE A 644 0.23 -34.25 -6.26
N PRO A 645 0.49 -33.13 -6.97
CA PRO A 645 0.79 -33.15 -8.40
C PRO A 645 1.98 -34.05 -8.73
N GLU A 646 1.80 -34.89 -9.75
CA GLU A 646 2.87 -35.73 -10.29
C GLU A 646 4.00 -34.89 -10.92
N PRO A 647 5.26 -35.35 -10.82
CA PRO A 647 6.42 -34.72 -11.45
C PRO A 647 6.18 -34.40 -12.94
N LEU A 648 6.66 -33.23 -13.38
CA LEU A 648 6.94 -32.98 -14.80
C LEU A 648 8.14 -33.88 -15.15
N GLY A 649 8.03 -34.77 -16.14
CA GLY A 649 9.05 -35.82 -16.40
C GLY A 649 10.50 -35.32 -16.44
N ASP A 650 11.45 -36.25 -16.26
CA ASP A 650 12.87 -35.95 -16.02
C ASP A 650 13.47 -35.03 -17.11
N PHE A 651 13.97 -33.87 -16.68
CA PHE A 651 14.64 -32.89 -17.56
C PHE A 651 16.15 -32.78 -17.28
N TYR A 652 16.63 -33.31 -16.16
CA TYR A 652 18.04 -33.22 -15.77
C TYR A 652 18.85 -34.48 -16.15
N SER A 653 18.37 -35.32 -17.06
CA SER A 653 19.15 -36.45 -17.58
C SER A 653 20.17 -35.94 -18.60
N ASP A 654 21.43 -35.88 -18.16
CA ASP A 654 22.69 -35.96 -18.89
C ASP A 654 22.61 -35.83 -20.43
N THR A 655 22.94 -34.63 -20.92
CA THR A 655 23.65 -34.49 -22.19
C THR A 655 25.14 -34.60 -21.90
N ASP A 656 25.71 -35.80 -22.08
CA ASP A 656 27.08 -36.06 -22.56
C ASP A 656 27.41 -37.54 -22.37
N GLU A 657 27.12 -38.36 -23.38
CA GLU A 657 27.92 -39.53 -23.76
C GLU A 657 27.46 -39.99 -25.15
N SER A 658 27.87 -39.20 -26.15
CA SER A 658 28.05 -39.71 -27.51
C SER A 658 29.54 -39.75 -27.78
N ASP A 659 30.16 -40.91 -27.60
CA ASP A 659 31.16 -41.41 -28.54
C ASP A 659 31.29 -42.93 -28.44
N SER A 660 31.15 -43.53 -29.63
CA SER A 660 31.56 -44.84 -30.12
C SER A 660 32.41 -45.75 -29.22
N ASP A 661 32.02 -47.03 -29.16
CA ASP A 661 32.89 -48.13 -29.62
C ASP A 661 32.10 -49.37 -30.08
N SER A 662 32.46 -49.81 -31.29
CA SER A 662 32.35 -51.13 -31.96
C SER A 662 31.38 -52.22 -31.45
N ASP A 663 30.44 -52.64 -32.31
CA ASP A 663 30.60 -53.79 -33.23
C ASP A 663 29.63 -53.71 -34.42
#